data_AF-A0A357YX60-F1
#
_entry.id   AF-A0A357YX60-F1
#
_cell.length_a   1.000
_cell.length_b   1.000
_cell.length_c   1.000
_cell.angle_alpha   90.00
_cell.angle_beta   90.00
_cell.angle_gamma   90.00
#
_symmetry.space_group_name_H-M   'P 1'
#
loop_
_entity.id
_entity.type
_entity.pdbx_description
1 polymer ?
#
loop_
_entity_poly.entity_id
_entity_poly.type
_entity_poly.pdbx_seq_one_letter_code
_entity_poly.pdbx_strand_id
1 'polypeptide(L)'
;MSQEAIEQLISLVFPALPQTLYQDLQRRIQDYFSAGDIQDISQLPVKPQDFIRMMLFSPFTAEHITANPLILDRLGKSGDIDTSYDPGAFKNKLAAFICDSHDNAGLKARMLEFKVYEIIRIAWRDLTGAAPLSETMADLSDLARACISCGFEQLYPGLTQKWGTPRDKDGHTQNIVVLGMGKLGAGELNFSSDIDLIFVYPNSGQTDGDRSISNDEFFTKLCREFIKLFSMDNGIHFYRVDTRLRPFGDSGPLVMDAEAFEHYYQSQGREWERYAMIKASPVAGDIAAGHTIIQTLKPFIFRRYLDYGSFDSFRDMKQRITFQVKNARLKHNIKIGSGGIREIEFFGQLFQLIRGGVEPALQARPILPVLDTLVEKKLIDQKVCDQLKQAYHFLRLVENRLQAYQDRQTHDIPDNPVQRQILALSMGYVDEDAFYAELSRIQGVVHKHFSRLLVQADDEDKDNSGQELKQIWDSITDPQFQGEDLSISGYQDTGSVVRLLKALAAHPHTRQLSQTGRNKLSQLLPRLIKKVGEHPDAEEVMAKLIDLVTTIERRTCYLSLLIENKGALDTLIVLARKSPWIISFLSQHPVLLDELIYPETLYSPPKRDMLEREMESLMARVPQDDPEYLLEALNIFRQINTLRVAAADVSGNFALMKVSDHLTWIAETILNQVVASSWQIVTEKYGYPKGMEGKGVEECGFIAIAYGKVGGLEMGYKSDLDMVFIFDAEPGITSGTERSVDITRFYSNLGQRIIHALTMHTSAGTLYGADMRLRPGGDSGTIITHIQTYEDYLEKQAWTFEHQALIRARPVAGDPALFKRFDTIRKKILTRKRDDAILKKEVGQMREKMRVQRLKYEPGVFNLKQSRGGIVDIEFLVQYLVLRHACDYPDVVEWTDNVRLLQALSVDGLISGEESSILQNAYVAMRRAMHRLTLQERSATVDEYLFSEQAAKVAQIYDAAFMS
;
A
#
# COMPACT_ATOMS: atom_id res chain seq x y z
N MET A 1 61.29 15.35 -27.82
CA MET A 1 62.01 14.59 -26.79
C MET A 1 62.70 13.42 -27.49
N SER A 2 63.94 13.10 -27.10
CA SER A 2 64.61 11.88 -27.58
C SER A 2 63.80 10.65 -27.18
N GLN A 3 63.93 9.55 -27.94
CA GLN A 3 63.30 8.26 -27.61
C GLN A 3 63.53 7.86 -26.14
N GLU A 4 64.75 8.08 -25.64
CA GLU A 4 65.17 7.88 -24.25
C GLU A 4 64.26 8.57 -23.22
N ALA A 5 63.72 9.74 -23.56
CA ALA A 5 62.91 10.52 -22.63
C ALA A 5 61.43 10.08 -22.62
N ILE A 6 60.93 9.46 -23.70
CA ILE A 6 59.66 8.71 -23.69
C ILE A 6 59.81 7.44 -22.85
N GLU A 7 60.94 6.74 -22.96
CA GLU A 7 61.23 5.53 -22.18
C GLU A 7 61.30 5.80 -20.67
N GLN A 8 61.92 6.91 -20.27
CA GLN A 8 61.91 7.39 -18.88
C GLN A 8 60.49 7.71 -18.39
N LEU A 9 59.66 8.34 -19.22
CA LEU A 9 58.29 8.68 -18.86
C LEU A 9 57.41 7.43 -18.73
N ILE A 10 57.53 6.44 -19.62
CA ILE A 10 56.81 5.16 -19.49
C ILE A 10 57.22 4.46 -18.19
N SER A 11 58.51 4.45 -17.86
CA SER A 11 59.02 3.84 -16.61
C SER A 11 58.54 4.57 -15.36
N LEU A 12 58.35 5.90 -15.45
CA LEU A 12 57.77 6.70 -14.37
C LEU A 12 56.29 6.37 -14.14
N VAL A 13 55.51 6.25 -15.22
CA VAL A 13 54.07 5.97 -15.15
C VAL A 13 53.79 4.50 -14.81
N PHE A 14 54.60 3.58 -15.35
CA PHE A 14 54.47 2.14 -15.20
C PHE A 14 55.83 1.49 -14.85
N PRO A 15 56.25 1.51 -13.56
CA PRO A 15 57.59 1.06 -13.14
C PRO A 15 57.89 -0.42 -13.39
N ALA A 16 56.86 -1.25 -13.56
CA ALA A 16 56.97 -2.70 -13.73
C ALA A 16 56.13 -3.21 -14.92
N LEU A 17 56.13 -2.47 -16.04
CA LEU A 17 55.36 -2.86 -17.23
C LEU A 17 55.99 -4.09 -17.91
N PRO A 18 55.23 -5.18 -18.18
CA PRO A 18 55.72 -6.32 -18.93
C PRO A 18 56.25 -5.92 -20.32
N GLN A 19 57.32 -6.59 -20.78
CA GLN A 19 58.00 -6.24 -22.03
C GLN A 19 57.08 -6.20 -23.26
N THR A 20 56.09 -7.09 -23.34
CA THR A 20 55.11 -7.13 -24.43
C THR A 20 54.22 -5.88 -24.45
N LEU A 21 53.69 -5.48 -23.29
CA LEU A 21 52.89 -4.27 -23.13
C LEU A 21 53.71 -3.00 -23.37
N TYR A 22 54.97 -3.01 -22.94
CA TYR A 22 55.90 -1.92 -23.19
C TYR A 22 56.12 -1.69 -24.69
N GLN A 23 56.36 -2.76 -25.46
CA GLN A 23 56.50 -2.69 -26.92
C GLN A 23 55.23 -2.21 -27.61
N ASP A 24 54.06 -2.70 -27.21
CA ASP A 24 52.77 -2.27 -27.76
C ASP A 24 52.50 -0.79 -27.49
N LEU A 25 52.80 -0.32 -26.27
CA LEU A 25 52.67 1.08 -25.88
C LEU A 25 53.62 1.99 -26.67
N GLN A 26 54.90 1.61 -26.79
CA GLN A 26 55.87 2.35 -27.60
C GLN A 26 55.41 2.47 -29.05
N ARG A 27 54.93 1.37 -29.65
CA ARG A 27 54.40 1.39 -31.02
C ARG A 27 53.26 2.38 -31.17
N ARG A 28 52.24 2.34 -30.30
CA ARG A 28 51.09 3.26 -30.39
C ARG A 28 51.50 4.72 -30.25
N ILE A 29 52.43 5.03 -29.34
CA ILE A 29 52.97 6.38 -29.18
C ILE A 29 53.67 6.85 -30.45
N GLN A 30 54.48 5.97 -31.06
CA GLN A 30 55.16 6.26 -32.32
C GLN A 30 54.17 6.46 -33.48
N ASP A 31 53.12 5.64 -33.56
CA ASP A 31 52.06 5.76 -34.57
C ASP A 31 51.36 7.12 -34.46
N TYR A 32 51.04 7.57 -33.24
CA TYR A 32 50.44 8.88 -32.99
C TYR A 32 51.31 10.04 -33.52
N PHE A 33 52.59 10.08 -33.13
CA PHE A 33 53.50 11.15 -33.58
C PHE A 33 53.83 11.07 -35.07
N SER A 34 53.71 9.88 -35.69
CA SER A 34 53.87 9.72 -37.13
C SER A 34 52.65 10.23 -37.92
N ALA A 35 51.47 10.26 -37.29
CA ALA A 35 50.22 10.69 -37.91
C ALA A 35 49.90 12.19 -37.74
N GLY A 36 50.58 12.90 -36.83
CA GLY A 36 50.29 14.30 -36.50
C GLY A 36 51.44 15.29 -36.75
N ASP A 37 51.11 16.59 -36.69
CA ASP A 37 52.08 17.69 -36.84
C ASP A 37 52.94 17.91 -35.57
N ILE A 38 52.51 17.36 -34.44
CA ILE A 38 53.27 17.39 -33.17
C ILE A 38 54.34 16.31 -33.24
N GLN A 39 55.60 16.70 -33.07
CA GLN A 39 56.75 15.77 -33.10
C GLN A 39 57.40 15.59 -31.71
N ASP A 40 56.88 16.29 -30.69
CA ASP A 40 57.39 16.26 -29.33
C ASP A 40 56.28 16.07 -28.29
N ILE A 41 56.44 15.11 -27.38
CA ILE A 41 55.51 14.85 -26.28
C ILE A 41 55.35 16.06 -25.34
N SER A 42 56.35 16.96 -25.25
CA SER A 42 56.25 18.20 -24.47
C SER A 42 55.36 19.26 -25.12
N GLN A 43 55.03 19.12 -26.41
CA GLN A 43 54.15 20.02 -27.16
C GLN A 43 52.69 19.54 -27.13
N LEU A 44 52.41 18.38 -26.52
CA LEU A 44 51.05 17.91 -26.35
C LEU A 44 50.25 18.91 -25.50
N PRO A 45 48.98 19.18 -25.85
CA PRO A 45 48.12 20.10 -25.11
C PRO A 45 47.49 19.44 -23.88
N VAL A 46 48.09 18.34 -23.41
CA VAL A 46 47.64 17.52 -22.28
C VAL A 46 48.86 17.07 -21.48
N LYS A 47 48.65 16.62 -20.23
CA LYS A 47 49.76 16.12 -19.40
C LYS A 47 50.39 14.87 -20.05
N PRO A 48 51.73 14.82 -20.23
CA PRO A 48 52.38 13.67 -20.85
C PRO A 48 52.09 12.33 -20.16
N GLN A 49 51.99 12.31 -18.83
CA GLN A 49 51.68 11.09 -18.06
C GLN A 49 50.29 10.54 -18.39
N ASP A 50 49.31 11.42 -18.58
CA ASP A 50 47.94 11.04 -18.89
C ASP A 50 47.82 10.52 -20.32
N PHE A 51 48.55 11.14 -21.26
CA PHE A 51 48.71 10.60 -22.61
C PHE A 51 49.26 9.17 -22.59
N ILE A 52 50.34 8.92 -21.84
CA ILE A 52 50.92 7.56 -21.69
C ILE A 52 49.89 6.56 -21.14
N ARG A 53 49.13 6.94 -20.10
CA ARG A 53 48.05 6.10 -19.54
C ARG A 53 47.00 5.76 -20.59
N MET A 54 46.53 6.77 -21.33
CA MET A 54 45.48 6.59 -22.34
C MET A 54 45.90 5.70 -23.51
N MET A 55 47.14 5.85 -23.98
CA MET A 55 47.69 5.00 -25.05
C MET A 55 47.75 3.52 -24.66
N LEU A 56 47.88 3.21 -23.36
CA LEU A 56 47.83 1.84 -22.85
C LEU A 56 46.41 1.37 -22.55
N PHE A 57 45.67 2.12 -21.73
CA PHE A 57 44.41 1.70 -21.12
C PHE A 57 43.24 1.65 -22.10
N SER A 58 43.25 2.50 -23.15
CA SER A 58 42.17 2.58 -24.12
C SER A 58 42.71 2.54 -25.54
N PRO A 59 42.88 1.33 -26.13
CA PRO A 59 43.09 1.19 -27.56
C PRO A 59 42.09 1.98 -28.40
N PHE A 60 40.81 2.02 -27.99
CA PHE A 60 39.78 2.83 -28.66
C PHE A 60 40.18 4.30 -28.75
N THR A 61 40.56 4.91 -27.63
CA THR A 61 40.96 6.32 -27.60
C THR A 61 42.25 6.51 -28.40
N ALA A 62 43.24 5.63 -28.22
CA ALA A 62 44.52 5.70 -28.92
C ALA A 62 44.34 5.66 -30.44
N GLU A 63 43.52 4.75 -30.95
CA GLU A 63 43.21 4.61 -32.38
C GLU A 63 42.52 5.85 -32.93
N HIS A 64 41.51 6.41 -32.23
CA HIS A 64 40.76 7.57 -32.71
C HIS A 64 41.58 8.86 -32.69
N ILE A 65 42.37 9.11 -31.64
CA ILE A 65 43.24 10.30 -31.60
C ILE A 65 44.43 10.17 -32.54
N THR A 66 44.87 8.95 -32.87
CA THR A 66 45.90 8.71 -33.90
C THR A 66 45.34 8.93 -35.29
N ALA A 67 44.14 8.43 -35.58
CA ALA A 67 43.47 8.64 -36.84
C ALA A 67 43.10 10.11 -37.08
N ASN A 68 42.80 10.86 -36.01
CA ASN A 68 42.53 12.29 -36.07
C ASN A 68 43.16 13.06 -34.88
N PRO A 69 44.44 13.47 -35.00
CA PRO A 69 45.16 14.17 -33.94
C PRO A 69 44.51 15.49 -33.49
N LEU A 70 43.68 16.11 -34.33
CA LEU A 70 42.94 17.34 -33.99
C LEU A 70 41.96 17.14 -32.83
N ILE A 71 41.50 15.92 -32.56
CA ILE A 71 40.63 15.63 -31.42
C ILE A 71 41.34 15.99 -30.12
N LEU A 72 42.57 15.48 -29.94
CA LEU A 72 43.36 15.76 -28.75
C LEU A 72 43.77 17.23 -28.68
N ASP A 73 44.09 17.84 -29.83
CA ASP A 73 44.41 19.27 -29.92
C ASP A 73 43.27 20.16 -29.42
N ARG A 74 42.04 19.89 -29.89
CA ARG A 74 40.84 20.62 -29.47
C ARG A 74 40.53 20.41 -28.00
N LEU A 75 40.53 19.16 -27.52
CA LEU A 75 40.22 18.83 -26.13
C LEU A 75 41.20 19.49 -25.14
N GLY A 76 42.49 19.50 -25.49
CA GLY A 76 43.51 20.14 -24.66
C GLY A 76 43.43 21.66 -24.69
N LYS A 77 43.28 22.28 -25.88
CA LYS A 77 43.21 23.75 -26.02
C LYS A 77 41.92 24.36 -25.46
N SER A 78 40.80 23.66 -25.56
CA SER A 78 39.53 24.12 -24.98
C SER A 78 39.51 23.98 -23.45
N GLY A 79 40.39 23.15 -22.87
CA GLY A 79 40.35 22.78 -21.46
C GLY A 79 39.23 21.81 -21.10
N ASP A 80 38.47 21.31 -22.09
CA ASP A 80 37.35 20.40 -21.86
C ASP A 80 37.80 19.08 -21.19
N ILE A 81 39.04 18.67 -21.45
CA ILE A 81 39.61 17.43 -20.88
C ILE A 81 39.74 17.50 -19.35
N ASP A 82 39.92 18.69 -18.79
CA ASP A 82 40.05 18.94 -17.35
C ASP A 82 38.76 19.45 -16.72
N THR A 83 37.72 19.74 -17.51
CA THR A 83 36.49 20.37 -17.06
C THR A 83 35.35 19.37 -16.85
N SER A 84 34.64 19.44 -15.72
CA SER A 84 33.31 18.83 -15.54
C SER A 84 32.26 19.74 -16.15
N TYR A 85 31.25 19.18 -16.81
CA TYR A 85 30.21 19.97 -17.45
C TYR A 85 29.01 20.23 -16.54
N ASP A 86 28.42 21.42 -16.65
CA ASP A 86 27.15 21.75 -16.00
C ASP A 86 25.95 21.09 -16.71
N PRO A 87 24.82 20.89 -16.00
CA PRO A 87 23.59 20.39 -16.61
C PRO A 87 23.19 21.15 -17.87
N GLY A 88 22.95 20.42 -18.96
CA GLY A 88 22.56 20.99 -20.26
C GLY A 88 23.71 21.40 -21.17
N ALA A 89 24.96 21.40 -20.70
CA ALA A 89 26.13 21.73 -21.53
C ALA A 89 26.28 20.79 -22.74
N PHE A 90 26.05 19.48 -22.58
CA PHE A 90 26.07 18.52 -23.69
C PHE A 90 25.05 18.87 -24.77
N LYS A 91 23.84 19.30 -24.40
CA LYS A 91 22.79 19.72 -25.35
C LYS A 91 23.24 20.95 -26.15
N ASN A 92 23.77 21.96 -25.46
CA ASN A 92 24.23 23.20 -26.08
C ASN A 92 25.43 22.97 -27.00
N LYS A 93 26.42 22.18 -26.55
CA LYS A 93 27.61 21.82 -27.32
C LYS A 93 27.23 20.99 -28.55
N LEU A 94 26.33 20.02 -28.41
CA LEU A 94 25.83 19.24 -29.55
C LEU A 94 25.11 20.11 -30.57
N ALA A 95 24.22 21.01 -30.11
CA ALA A 95 23.51 21.94 -30.99
C ALA A 95 24.48 22.85 -31.78
N ALA A 96 25.52 23.37 -31.13
CA ALA A 96 26.56 24.15 -31.79
C ALA A 96 27.37 23.30 -32.79
N PHE A 97 27.65 22.03 -32.47
CA PHE A 97 28.44 21.13 -33.30
C PHE A 97 27.74 20.76 -34.63
N ILE A 98 26.40 20.67 -34.61
CA ILE A 98 25.60 20.24 -35.77
C ILE A 98 25.06 21.40 -36.63
N CYS A 99 25.28 22.66 -36.25
CA CYS A 99 24.66 23.87 -36.83
C CYS A 99 24.74 23.98 -38.38
N ASP A 100 25.76 23.37 -39.01
CA ASP A 100 25.99 23.42 -40.46
C ASP A 100 25.45 22.19 -41.24
N SER A 101 24.66 21.32 -40.61
CA SER A 101 24.18 20.06 -41.23
C SER A 101 22.79 20.24 -41.81
N HIS A 102 22.62 20.01 -43.12
CA HIS A 102 21.34 20.28 -43.83
C HIS A 102 20.56 19.02 -44.25
N ASP A 103 21.07 17.80 -44.02
CA ASP A 103 20.39 16.53 -44.32
C ASP A 103 20.56 15.46 -43.22
N ASN A 104 19.71 14.43 -43.24
CA ASN A 104 19.68 13.38 -42.19
C ASN A 104 20.96 12.51 -42.17
N ALA A 105 21.62 12.32 -43.32
CA ALA A 105 22.85 11.55 -43.42
C ALA A 105 24.04 12.32 -42.81
N GLY A 106 24.16 13.61 -43.13
CA GLY A 106 25.12 14.52 -42.50
C GLY A 106 24.86 14.69 -41.00
N LEU A 107 23.59 14.76 -40.58
CA LEU A 107 23.23 14.85 -39.17
C LEU A 107 23.75 13.66 -38.36
N LYS A 108 23.50 12.41 -38.83
CA LYS A 108 23.97 11.20 -38.13
C LYS A 108 25.48 11.18 -37.98
N ALA A 109 26.21 11.50 -39.05
CA ALA A 109 27.67 11.52 -39.04
C ALA A 109 28.21 12.55 -38.01
N ARG A 110 27.64 13.76 -37.99
CA ARG A 110 28.05 14.83 -37.07
C ARG A 110 27.70 14.53 -35.62
N MET A 111 26.54 13.93 -35.35
CA MET A 111 26.18 13.45 -34.02
C MET A 111 27.12 12.34 -33.55
N LEU A 112 27.55 11.43 -34.44
CA LEU A 112 28.51 10.37 -34.14
C LEU A 112 29.90 10.95 -33.84
N GLU A 113 30.38 11.90 -34.64
CA GLU A 113 31.63 12.63 -34.38
C GLU A 113 31.61 13.28 -32.99
N PHE A 114 30.51 13.96 -32.65
CA PHE A 114 30.33 14.57 -31.34
C PHE A 114 30.35 13.54 -30.21
N LYS A 115 29.63 12.41 -30.37
CA LYS A 115 29.65 11.31 -29.39
C LYS A 115 31.07 10.79 -29.20
N VAL A 116 31.80 10.50 -30.27
CA VAL A 116 33.18 9.97 -30.17
C VAL A 116 34.09 10.98 -29.46
N TYR A 117 33.98 12.26 -29.80
CA TYR A 117 34.73 13.34 -29.14
C TYR A 117 34.48 13.36 -27.62
N GLU A 118 33.21 13.32 -27.20
CA GLU A 118 32.85 13.35 -25.79
C GLU A 118 33.14 12.02 -25.06
N ILE A 119 33.00 10.87 -25.71
CA ILE A 119 33.41 9.57 -25.14
C ILE A 119 34.92 9.54 -24.88
N ILE A 120 35.73 10.10 -25.79
CA ILE A 120 37.18 10.22 -25.58
C ILE A 120 37.47 11.12 -24.39
N ARG A 121 36.82 12.29 -24.28
CA ARG A 121 36.95 13.19 -23.14
C ARG A 121 36.60 12.47 -21.82
N ILE A 122 35.45 11.81 -21.77
CA ILE A 122 34.95 11.12 -20.58
C ILE A 122 35.89 9.96 -20.21
N ALA A 123 36.33 9.16 -21.18
CA ALA A 123 37.30 8.08 -20.97
C ALA A 123 38.63 8.62 -20.45
N TRP A 124 39.10 9.76 -20.98
CA TRP A 124 40.31 10.41 -20.50
C TRP A 124 40.19 10.78 -19.04
N ARG A 125 39.12 11.47 -18.65
CA ARG A 125 38.88 11.90 -17.27
C ARG A 125 38.78 10.71 -16.31
N ASP A 126 38.09 9.66 -16.71
CA ASP A 126 37.88 8.44 -15.90
C ASP A 126 39.17 7.62 -15.74
N LEU A 127 39.90 7.33 -16.83
CA LEU A 127 41.09 6.47 -16.83
C LEU A 127 42.35 7.14 -16.26
N THR A 128 42.37 8.48 -16.19
CA THR A 128 43.46 9.26 -15.58
C THR A 128 43.17 9.61 -14.11
N GLY A 129 41.96 9.33 -13.63
CA GLY A 129 41.51 9.64 -12.27
C GLY A 129 41.14 11.12 -12.06
N ALA A 130 40.93 11.88 -13.14
CA ALA A 130 40.50 13.28 -13.07
C ALA A 130 39.01 13.46 -12.75
N ALA A 131 38.18 12.45 -13.01
CA ALA A 131 36.77 12.42 -12.62
C ALA A 131 36.45 11.18 -11.75
N PRO A 132 35.61 11.32 -10.71
CA PRO A 132 35.09 10.18 -9.96
C PRO A 132 34.04 9.42 -10.78
N LEU A 133 33.82 8.15 -10.44
CA LEU A 133 32.87 7.27 -11.14
C LEU A 133 31.46 7.88 -11.29
N SER A 134 30.96 8.57 -10.26
CA SER A 134 29.64 9.19 -10.29
C SER A 134 29.52 10.27 -11.36
N GLU A 135 30.58 11.06 -11.56
CA GLU A 135 30.64 12.09 -12.60
C GLU A 135 30.73 11.42 -13.97
N THR A 136 31.58 10.41 -14.14
CA THR A 136 31.68 9.65 -15.40
C THR A 136 30.34 9.06 -15.83
N MET A 137 29.60 8.42 -14.91
CA MET A 137 28.30 7.84 -15.24
C MET A 137 27.23 8.91 -15.54
N ALA A 138 27.30 10.06 -14.88
CA ALA A 138 26.42 11.20 -15.15
C ALA A 138 26.70 11.79 -16.54
N ASP A 139 27.96 12.06 -16.87
CA ASP A 139 28.40 12.57 -18.18
C ASP A 139 27.96 11.64 -19.33
N LEU A 140 28.12 10.32 -19.16
CA LEU A 140 27.66 9.33 -20.14
C LEU A 140 26.14 9.35 -20.31
N SER A 141 25.40 9.53 -19.21
CA SER A 141 23.95 9.61 -19.22
C SER A 141 23.45 10.88 -19.88
N ASP A 142 24.08 12.02 -19.58
CA ASP A 142 23.69 13.32 -20.11
C ASP A 142 24.09 13.49 -21.57
N LEU A 143 25.21 12.89 -22.01
CA LEU A 143 25.55 12.75 -23.42
C LEU A 143 24.46 11.96 -24.17
N ALA A 144 24.04 10.82 -23.64
CA ALA A 144 22.98 10.03 -24.25
C ALA A 144 21.65 10.81 -24.32
N ARG A 145 21.25 11.50 -23.24
CA ARG A 145 20.04 12.35 -23.20
C ARG A 145 20.10 13.48 -24.24
N ALA A 146 21.26 14.14 -24.38
CA ALA A 146 21.47 15.19 -25.37
C ALA A 146 21.31 14.64 -26.80
N CYS A 147 21.93 13.49 -27.10
CA CYS A 147 21.79 12.84 -28.39
C CYS A 147 20.35 12.41 -28.69
N ILE A 148 19.65 11.79 -27.73
CA ILE A 148 18.25 11.37 -27.89
C ILE A 148 17.35 12.57 -28.15
N SER A 149 17.49 13.63 -27.33
CA SER A 149 16.71 14.86 -27.47
C SER A 149 16.93 15.51 -28.84
N CYS A 150 18.19 15.67 -29.24
CA CYS A 150 18.56 16.19 -30.55
C CYS A 150 17.95 15.35 -31.68
N GLY A 151 18.01 14.01 -31.60
CA GLY A 151 17.41 13.13 -32.59
C GLY A 151 15.92 13.40 -32.82
N PHE A 152 15.13 13.51 -31.75
CA PHE A 152 13.71 13.85 -31.88
C PHE A 152 13.48 15.28 -32.36
N GLU A 153 14.22 16.26 -31.84
CA GLU A 153 14.11 17.68 -32.23
C GLU A 153 14.41 17.90 -33.73
N GLN A 154 15.34 17.14 -34.31
CA GLN A 154 15.69 17.24 -35.73
C GLN A 154 14.72 16.49 -36.65
N LEU A 155 14.14 15.37 -36.19
CA LEU A 155 13.20 14.58 -37.00
C LEU A 155 11.78 15.17 -37.01
N TYR A 156 11.37 15.82 -35.93
CA TYR A 156 9.99 16.30 -35.75
C TYR A 156 9.53 17.29 -36.83
N PRO A 157 10.30 18.34 -37.21
CA PRO A 157 9.87 19.32 -38.22
C PRO A 157 9.59 18.71 -39.60
N GLY A 158 10.38 17.71 -40.02
CA GLY A 158 10.17 17.05 -41.32
C GLY A 158 8.86 16.25 -41.37
N LEU A 159 8.45 15.66 -40.23
CA LEU A 159 7.17 14.96 -40.14
C LEU A 159 6.00 15.93 -40.05
N THR A 160 6.12 17.02 -39.28
CA THR A 160 5.04 18.02 -39.18
C THR A 160 4.83 18.78 -40.49
N GLN A 161 5.89 19.05 -41.26
CA GLN A 161 5.77 19.63 -42.59
C GLN A 161 4.98 18.71 -43.55
N LYS A 162 5.09 17.39 -43.38
CA LYS A 162 4.46 16.40 -44.27
C LYS A 162 3.03 16.04 -43.88
N TRP A 163 2.74 15.94 -42.59
CA TRP A 163 1.49 15.39 -42.06
C TRP A 163 0.70 16.38 -41.21
N GLY A 164 1.27 17.54 -40.88
CA GLY A 164 0.73 18.48 -39.89
C GLY A 164 1.21 18.19 -38.47
N THR A 165 0.87 19.10 -37.56
CA THR A 165 1.18 19.04 -36.13
C THR A 165 0.16 18.15 -35.41
N PRO A 166 0.58 17.13 -34.64
CA PRO A 166 -0.31 16.35 -33.77
C PRO A 166 -1.07 17.23 -32.78
N ARG A 167 -2.40 17.11 -32.74
CA ARG A 167 -3.26 17.79 -31.76
C ARG A 167 -4.18 16.81 -31.05
N ASP A 168 -4.56 17.13 -29.82
CA ASP A 168 -5.65 16.43 -29.14
C ASP A 168 -7.03 16.95 -29.60
N LYS A 169 -8.09 16.46 -28.96
CA LYS A 169 -9.48 16.85 -29.28
C LYS A 169 -9.78 18.32 -29.00
N ASP A 170 -9.04 18.94 -28.09
CA ASP A 170 -9.20 20.35 -27.68
C ASP A 170 -8.28 21.29 -28.48
N GLY A 171 -7.46 20.74 -29.38
CA GLY A 171 -6.56 21.49 -30.25
C GLY A 171 -5.18 21.77 -29.65
N HIS A 172 -4.85 21.22 -28.47
CA HIS A 172 -3.51 21.37 -27.89
C HIS A 172 -2.52 20.49 -28.63
N THR A 173 -1.35 21.05 -28.93
CA THR A 173 -0.26 20.31 -29.57
C THR A 173 0.23 19.18 -28.68
N GLN A 174 0.34 17.98 -29.25
CA GLN A 174 0.90 16.82 -28.57
C GLN A 174 2.36 16.66 -28.97
N ASN A 175 3.20 16.25 -28.01
CA ASN A 175 4.60 15.91 -28.27
C ASN A 175 4.91 14.54 -27.67
N ILE A 176 5.96 13.89 -28.18
CA ILE A 176 6.38 12.59 -27.68
C ILE A 176 6.97 12.72 -26.29
N VAL A 177 6.76 11.70 -25.45
CA VAL A 177 7.42 11.49 -24.17
C VAL A 177 8.34 10.29 -24.32
N VAL A 178 9.61 10.46 -24.02
CA VAL A 178 10.60 9.38 -24.04
C VAL A 178 11.00 9.05 -22.62
N LEU A 179 10.67 7.85 -22.17
CA LEU A 179 11.08 7.33 -20.87
C LEU A 179 12.36 6.51 -21.02
N GLY A 180 13.42 6.93 -20.33
CA GLY A 180 14.63 6.15 -20.16
C GLY A 180 14.44 5.16 -19.03
N MET A 181 14.81 3.91 -19.28
CA MET A 181 14.72 2.81 -18.33
C MET A 181 16.10 2.42 -17.80
N GLY A 182 16.14 1.54 -16.81
CA GLY A 182 17.39 0.95 -16.33
C GLY A 182 18.45 2.00 -15.94
N LYS A 183 19.66 1.86 -16.47
CA LYS A 183 20.78 2.75 -16.16
C LYS A 183 20.55 4.18 -16.66
N LEU A 184 19.97 4.36 -17.85
CA LEU A 184 19.69 5.67 -18.42
C LEU A 184 18.67 6.45 -17.57
N GLY A 185 17.60 5.77 -17.15
CA GLY A 185 16.58 6.37 -16.29
C GLY A 185 17.09 6.71 -14.88
N ALA A 186 18.07 5.94 -14.37
CA ALA A 186 18.76 6.26 -13.12
C ALA A 186 19.88 7.31 -13.26
N GLY A 187 20.30 7.67 -14.48
CA GLY A 187 21.44 8.57 -14.71
C GLY A 187 22.80 7.92 -14.42
N GLU A 188 22.90 6.61 -14.60
CA GLU A 188 24.07 5.80 -14.25
C GLU A 188 24.60 4.95 -15.44
N LEU A 189 24.65 5.49 -16.66
CA LEU A 189 25.19 4.77 -17.83
C LEU A 189 26.70 4.48 -17.70
N ASN A 190 27.10 3.35 -18.29
CA ASN A 190 28.51 2.99 -18.57
C ASN A 190 28.81 3.18 -20.07
N PHE A 191 30.09 3.22 -20.45
CA PHE A 191 30.57 3.58 -21.79
C PHE A 191 29.82 2.93 -22.95
N SER A 192 29.62 1.60 -22.89
CA SER A 192 28.99 0.83 -23.98
C SER A 192 27.67 0.22 -23.54
N SER A 193 26.80 1.03 -22.93
CA SER A 193 25.46 0.64 -22.49
C SER A 193 24.42 0.75 -23.61
N ASP A 194 23.37 -0.07 -23.52
CA ASP A 194 22.17 0.09 -24.34
C ASP A 194 21.33 1.24 -23.77
N ILE A 195 20.56 1.89 -24.64
CA ILE A 195 19.54 2.86 -24.22
C ILE A 195 18.18 2.16 -24.26
N ASP A 196 17.73 1.75 -23.09
CA ASP A 196 16.41 1.16 -22.88
C ASP A 196 15.35 2.27 -22.87
N LEU A 197 14.47 2.32 -23.88
CA LEU A 197 13.50 3.38 -24.09
C LEU A 197 12.06 2.86 -24.17
N ILE A 198 11.13 3.63 -23.60
CA ILE A 198 9.68 3.47 -23.81
C ILE A 198 9.14 4.80 -24.36
N PHE A 199 8.32 4.72 -25.40
CA PHE A 199 7.71 5.87 -26.05
C PHE A 199 6.23 5.97 -25.66
N VAL A 200 5.82 7.16 -25.24
CA VAL A 200 4.43 7.47 -24.88
C VAL A 200 4.07 8.83 -25.49
N TYR A 201 2.80 9.11 -25.77
CA TYR A 201 2.33 10.48 -26.02
C TYR A 201 1.13 10.80 -25.12
N PRO A 202 0.88 12.06 -24.73
CA PRO A 202 -0.09 12.37 -23.69
C PRO A 202 -1.52 12.01 -24.08
N ASN A 203 -2.01 12.50 -25.24
CA ASN A 203 -3.40 12.31 -25.63
C ASN A 203 -3.57 11.87 -27.10
N SER A 204 -4.59 11.04 -27.31
CA SER A 204 -5.06 10.65 -28.64
C SER A 204 -5.68 11.83 -29.40
N GLY A 205 -5.57 11.78 -30.73
CA GLY A 205 -6.04 12.84 -31.62
C GLY A 205 -5.53 12.65 -33.04
N GLN A 206 -5.45 13.74 -33.80
CA GLN A 206 -5.02 13.73 -35.20
C GLN A 206 -4.13 14.92 -35.53
N THR A 207 -3.38 14.82 -36.63
CA THR A 207 -2.55 15.91 -37.13
C THR A 207 -3.38 16.97 -37.87
N ASP A 208 -2.97 18.24 -37.81
CA ASP A 208 -3.70 19.38 -38.37
C ASP A 208 -3.35 19.73 -39.84
N GLY A 209 -2.69 18.83 -40.56
CA GLY A 209 -2.23 19.06 -41.94
C GLY A 209 -3.21 18.57 -43.01
N ASP A 210 -2.94 18.94 -44.27
CA ASP A 210 -3.77 18.59 -45.45
C ASP A 210 -3.99 17.07 -45.60
N ARG A 211 -3.02 16.26 -45.13
CA ARG A 211 -3.11 14.80 -45.03
C ARG A 211 -3.09 14.41 -43.56
N SER A 212 -4.23 14.59 -42.89
CA SER A 212 -4.38 14.25 -41.48
C SER A 212 -4.24 12.74 -41.24
N ILE A 213 -3.44 12.38 -40.23
CA ILE A 213 -3.27 11.01 -39.72
C ILE A 213 -3.48 11.00 -38.21
N SER A 214 -3.69 9.82 -37.61
CA SER A 214 -3.81 9.72 -36.16
C SER A 214 -2.50 10.05 -35.45
N ASN A 215 -2.58 10.53 -34.20
CA ASN A 215 -1.40 10.76 -33.37
C ASN A 215 -0.58 9.47 -33.19
N ASP A 216 -1.24 8.32 -32.99
CA ASP A 216 -0.59 6.99 -32.95
C ASP A 216 0.25 6.73 -34.21
N GLU A 217 -0.33 6.96 -35.40
CA GLU A 217 0.39 6.75 -36.65
C GLU A 217 1.57 7.74 -36.80
N PHE A 218 1.35 9.01 -36.47
CA PHE A 218 2.40 10.04 -36.51
C PHE A 218 3.58 9.69 -35.60
N PHE A 219 3.32 9.41 -34.32
CA PHE A 219 4.36 9.09 -33.35
C PHE A 219 5.02 7.73 -33.64
N THR A 220 4.28 6.75 -34.15
CA THR A 220 4.87 5.48 -34.62
C THR A 220 5.88 5.72 -35.74
N LYS A 221 5.58 6.61 -36.71
CA LYS A 221 6.55 6.98 -37.76
C LYS A 221 7.75 7.72 -37.18
N LEU A 222 7.53 8.67 -36.26
CA LEU A 222 8.60 9.41 -35.60
C LEU A 222 9.57 8.47 -34.87
N CYS A 223 9.06 7.54 -34.07
CA CYS A 223 9.86 6.54 -33.35
C CYS A 223 10.66 5.64 -34.31
N ARG A 224 10.08 5.25 -35.46
CA ARG A 224 10.78 4.43 -36.46
C ARG A 224 11.93 5.18 -37.12
N GLU A 225 11.73 6.45 -37.49
CA GLU A 225 12.81 7.29 -38.04
C GLU A 225 13.90 7.54 -36.98
N PHE A 226 13.53 7.73 -35.70
CA PHE A 226 14.48 7.84 -34.60
C PHE A 226 15.33 6.56 -34.44
N ILE A 227 14.68 5.39 -34.37
CA ILE A 227 15.40 4.11 -34.27
C ILE A 227 16.33 3.90 -35.48
N LYS A 228 15.88 4.30 -36.68
CA LYS A 228 16.70 4.25 -37.90
C LYS A 228 17.90 5.20 -37.83
N LEU A 229 17.73 6.42 -37.33
CA LEU A 229 18.82 7.38 -37.12
C LEU A 229 19.89 6.79 -36.18
N PHE A 230 19.46 6.09 -35.12
CA PHE A 230 20.34 5.48 -34.12
C PHE A 230 20.85 4.08 -34.49
N SER A 231 20.31 3.46 -35.54
CA SER A 231 20.73 2.13 -36.01
C SER A 231 22.19 2.10 -36.48
N MET A 232 22.76 0.91 -36.59
CA MET A 232 24.15 0.73 -37.05
C MET A 232 24.34 1.24 -38.48
N ASP A 233 25.47 1.89 -38.76
CA ASP A 233 25.90 2.22 -40.12
C ASP A 233 27.41 1.96 -40.26
N ASN A 234 27.83 1.37 -41.38
CA ASN A 234 29.22 1.01 -41.69
C ASN A 234 30.01 0.30 -40.57
N GLY A 235 29.32 -0.51 -39.75
CA GLY A 235 29.96 -1.28 -38.68
C GLY A 235 30.12 -0.55 -37.33
N ILE A 236 29.66 0.70 -37.21
CA ILE A 236 29.73 1.50 -35.97
C ILE A 236 28.31 1.75 -35.44
N HIS A 237 28.09 1.47 -34.16
CA HIS A 237 26.82 1.76 -33.48
C HIS A 237 26.82 3.18 -32.91
N PHE A 238 25.75 3.96 -33.15
CA PHE A 238 25.56 5.25 -32.48
C PHE A 238 25.16 5.04 -31.02
N TYR A 239 23.96 4.53 -30.76
CA TYR A 239 23.61 3.82 -29.52
C TYR A 239 22.71 2.64 -29.89
N ARG A 240 22.83 1.52 -29.18
CA ARG A 240 21.88 0.42 -29.34
C ARG A 240 20.60 0.77 -28.58
N VAL A 241 19.52 0.98 -29.32
CA VAL A 241 18.20 1.27 -28.77
C VAL A 241 17.48 -0.04 -28.48
N ASP A 242 17.06 -0.23 -27.23
CA ASP A 242 16.22 -1.35 -26.80
C ASP A 242 14.85 -0.84 -26.37
N THR A 243 13.78 -1.33 -26.99
CA THR A 243 12.40 -0.96 -26.68
C THR A 243 11.57 -2.13 -26.12
N ARG A 244 12.23 -3.23 -25.73
CA ARG A 244 11.55 -4.47 -25.28
C ARG A 244 10.86 -4.37 -23.93
N LEU A 245 11.20 -3.36 -23.13
CA LEU A 245 10.56 -3.10 -21.83
C LEU A 245 9.20 -2.40 -21.94
N ARG A 246 8.76 -2.04 -23.16
CA ARG A 246 7.44 -1.45 -23.38
C ARG A 246 6.31 -2.45 -23.11
N PRO A 247 5.07 -1.98 -22.84
CA PRO A 247 3.89 -2.83 -22.70
C PRO A 247 3.76 -3.88 -23.82
N PHE A 248 3.42 -5.11 -23.44
CA PHE A 248 3.34 -6.29 -24.34
C PHE A 248 4.67 -6.70 -25.02
N GLY A 249 5.80 -6.07 -24.66
CA GLY A 249 7.12 -6.37 -25.19
C GLY A 249 7.20 -6.19 -26.71
N ASP A 250 7.93 -7.08 -27.39
CA ASP A 250 8.15 -7.01 -28.84
C ASP A 250 6.87 -7.10 -29.68
N SER A 251 5.83 -7.73 -29.15
CA SER A 251 4.53 -7.86 -29.81
C SER A 251 3.62 -6.65 -29.61
N GLY A 252 4.00 -5.72 -28.73
CA GLY A 252 3.26 -4.49 -28.45
C GLY A 252 3.49 -3.36 -29.44
N PRO A 253 2.58 -2.37 -29.46
CA PRO A 253 2.78 -1.15 -30.23
C PRO A 253 4.08 -0.45 -29.79
N LEU A 254 4.73 0.25 -30.73
CA LEU A 254 6.02 0.90 -30.48
C LEU A 254 5.87 2.13 -29.57
N VAL A 255 4.72 2.79 -29.65
CA VAL A 255 4.31 3.95 -28.87
C VAL A 255 2.85 3.77 -28.48
N MET A 256 2.45 4.31 -27.33
CA MET A 256 1.06 4.29 -26.86
C MET A 256 0.67 5.67 -26.35
N ASP A 257 -0.64 5.97 -26.32
CA ASP A 257 -1.15 7.10 -25.55
C ASP A 257 -1.02 6.82 -24.04
N ALA A 258 -0.99 7.90 -23.23
CA ALA A 258 -0.80 7.80 -21.79
C ALA A 258 -1.92 7.03 -21.08
N GLU A 259 -3.17 7.17 -21.53
CA GLU A 259 -4.33 6.46 -20.95
C GLU A 259 -4.20 4.95 -21.14
N ALA A 260 -3.91 4.49 -22.36
CA ALA A 260 -3.68 3.07 -22.64
C ALA A 260 -2.44 2.52 -21.91
N PHE A 261 -1.39 3.33 -21.79
CA PHE A 261 -0.17 2.99 -21.07
C PHE A 261 -0.44 2.79 -19.57
N GLU A 262 -1.19 3.69 -18.94
CA GLU A 262 -1.60 3.61 -17.53
C GLU A 262 -2.52 2.41 -17.29
N HIS A 263 -3.51 2.20 -18.16
CA HIS A 263 -4.45 1.09 -18.06
C HIS A 263 -3.74 -0.27 -18.12
N TYR A 264 -2.73 -0.42 -18.99
CA TYR A 264 -1.94 -1.66 -19.08
C TYR A 264 -1.28 -2.00 -17.74
N TYR A 265 -0.57 -1.05 -17.12
CA TYR A 265 0.13 -1.34 -15.87
C TYR A 265 -0.83 -1.61 -14.71
N GLN A 266 -1.95 -0.89 -14.64
CA GLN A 266 -2.95 -1.12 -13.59
C GLN A 266 -3.63 -2.49 -13.73
N SER A 267 -3.94 -2.92 -14.96
CA SER A 267 -4.73 -4.14 -15.20
C SER A 267 -3.89 -5.41 -15.40
N GLN A 268 -2.73 -5.31 -16.07
CA GLN A 268 -1.94 -6.46 -16.56
C GLN A 268 -0.49 -6.46 -16.08
N GLY A 269 -0.02 -5.37 -15.47
CA GLY A 269 1.38 -5.20 -15.10
C GLY A 269 1.87 -6.23 -14.08
N ARG A 270 2.98 -6.89 -14.42
CA ARG A 270 3.62 -7.98 -13.67
C ARG A 270 4.68 -7.46 -12.69
N GLU A 271 5.06 -8.29 -11.73
CA GLU A 271 6.01 -7.91 -10.66
C GLU A 271 7.40 -7.53 -11.19
N TRP A 272 7.88 -8.19 -12.25
CA TRP A 272 9.15 -7.81 -12.89
C TRP A 272 9.07 -6.49 -13.65
N GLU A 273 7.88 -6.09 -14.13
CA GLU A 273 7.67 -4.78 -14.76
C GLU A 273 7.72 -3.67 -13.71
N ARG A 274 7.20 -3.92 -12.50
CA ARG A 274 7.39 -3.00 -11.36
C ARG A 274 8.86 -2.79 -11.06
N TYR A 275 9.62 -3.89 -10.98
CA TYR A 275 11.07 -3.84 -10.76
C TYR A 275 11.78 -2.98 -11.82
N ALA A 276 11.41 -3.10 -13.10
CA ALA A 276 11.96 -2.27 -14.17
C ALA A 276 11.55 -0.79 -14.07
N MET A 277 10.27 -0.53 -13.76
CA MET A 277 9.70 0.81 -13.68
C MET A 277 10.25 1.65 -12.52
N ILE A 278 10.88 1.05 -11.50
CA ILE A 278 11.59 1.79 -10.43
C ILE A 278 12.57 2.81 -11.03
N LYS A 279 13.27 2.44 -12.09
CA LYS A 279 14.29 3.30 -12.71
C LYS A 279 13.75 4.18 -13.83
N ALA A 280 12.46 4.14 -14.15
CA ALA A 280 11.89 4.93 -15.23
C ALA A 280 12.02 6.45 -14.96
N SER A 281 12.44 7.21 -15.97
CA SER A 281 12.51 8.69 -15.93
C SER A 281 12.30 9.26 -17.33
N PRO A 282 11.62 10.42 -17.49
CA PRO A 282 11.63 11.13 -18.76
C PRO A 282 13.05 11.58 -19.11
N VAL A 283 13.46 11.38 -20.36
CA VAL A 283 14.81 11.69 -20.87
C VAL A 283 14.84 12.56 -22.11
N ALA A 284 13.74 12.64 -22.86
CA ALA A 284 13.57 13.50 -24.01
C ALA A 284 12.09 13.75 -24.32
N GLY A 285 11.81 14.72 -25.19
CA GLY A 285 10.45 15.11 -25.56
C GLY A 285 9.77 15.97 -24.49
N ASP A 286 8.49 15.76 -24.24
CA ASP A 286 7.75 16.45 -23.18
C ASP A 286 8.09 15.88 -21.79
N ILE A 287 9.10 16.48 -21.17
CA ILE A 287 9.58 16.09 -19.84
C ILE A 287 8.51 16.31 -18.77
N ALA A 288 7.69 17.35 -18.88
CA ALA A 288 6.66 17.65 -17.88
C ALA A 288 5.56 16.58 -17.91
N ALA A 289 5.05 16.26 -19.10
CA ALA A 289 4.08 15.18 -19.27
C ALA A 289 4.62 13.82 -18.81
N GLY A 290 5.90 13.52 -19.07
CA GLY A 290 6.53 12.30 -18.59
C GLY A 290 6.60 12.19 -17.07
N HIS A 291 6.84 13.30 -16.35
CA HIS A 291 6.77 13.30 -14.89
C HIS A 291 5.34 13.03 -14.39
N THR A 292 4.33 13.60 -15.04
CA THR A 292 2.91 13.34 -14.72
C THR A 292 2.59 11.85 -14.88
N ILE A 293 2.96 11.23 -16.01
CA ILE A 293 2.70 9.81 -16.28
C ILE A 293 3.37 8.91 -15.22
N ILE A 294 4.63 9.17 -14.87
CA ILE A 294 5.32 8.39 -13.83
C ILE A 294 4.66 8.58 -12.47
N GLN A 295 4.21 9.80 -12.16
CA GLN A 295 3.51 10.09 -10.92
C GLN A 295 2.21 9.29 -10.83
N THR A 296 1.44 9.19 -11.91
CA THR A 296 0.23 8.35 -11.98
C THR A 296 0.54 6.86 -11.78
N LEU A 297 1.70 6.39 -12.25
CA LEU A 297 2.13 5.00 -12.09
C LEU A 297 2.73 4.66 -10.72
N LYS A 298 3.00 5.64 -9.85
CA LYS A 298 3.56 5.37 -8.51
C LYS A 298 2.80 4.31 -7.70
N PRO A 299 1.46 4.29 -7.65
CA PRO A 299 0.72 3.23 -6.95
C PRO A 299 0.95 1.82 -7.51
N PHE A 300 1.20 1.72 -8.83
CA PHE A 300 1.54 0.46 -9.48
C PHE A 300 2.97 0.00 -9.10
N ILE A 301 3.94 0.92 -9.14
CA ILE A 301 5.36 0.63 -8.88
C ILE A 301 5.60 0.36 -7.38
N PHE A 302 5.04 1.21 -6.52
CA PHE A 302 5.29 1.25 -5.09
C PHE A 302 3.99 1.03 -4.31
N ARG A 303 3.60 -0.24 -4.14
CA ARG A 303 2.37 -0.61 -3.43
C ARG A 303 2.45 -0.22 -1.95
N ARG A 304 1.37 0.36 -1.44
CA ARG A 304 1.21 0.67 0.00
C ARG A 304 0.92 -0.58 0.84
N TYR A 305 0.19 -1.53 0.25
CA TYR A 305 -0.16 -2.79 0.86
C TYR A 305 0.47 -3.91 0.03
N LEU A 306 1.30 -4.73 0.68
CA LEU A 306 1.84 -5.92 0.07
C LEU A 306 1.11 -7.11 0.62
N ASP A 307 0.60 -7.89 -0.32
CA ASP A 307 0.01 -9.16 -0.03
C ASP A 307 1.15 -10.20 0.04
N TYR A 308 0.98 -11.29 0.78
CA TYR A 308 2.06 -12.28 0.84
C TYR A 308 2.33 -12.98 -0.51
N GLY A 309 1.41 -12.90 -1.49
CA GLY A 309 1.65 -13.36 -2.87
C GLY A 309 2.76 -12.58 -3.58
N SER A 310 2.97 -11.32 -3.19
CA SER A 310 4.07 -10.49 -3.67
C SER A 310 5.44 -11.06 -3.26
N PHE A 311 5.57 -11.62 -2.06
CA PHE A 311 6.83 -12.23 -1.59
C PHE A 311 7.22 -13.50 -2.35
N ASP A 312 6.25 -14.31 -2.78
CA ASP A 312 6.53 -15.45 -3.67
C ASP A 312 7.08 -14.98 -5.01
N SER A 313 6.48 -13.92 -5.57
CA SER A 313 6.98 -13.35 -6.82
C SER A 313 8.40 -12.78 -6.67
N PHE A 314 8.74 -12.23 -5.50
CA PHE A 314 10.10 -11.80 -5.19
C PHE A 314 11.06 -13.00 -5.07
N ARG A 315 10.63 -14.10 -4.46
CA ARG A 315 11.40 -15.36 -4.40
C ARG A 315 11.61 -15.92 -5.81
N ASP A 316 10.60 -15.93 -6.67
CA ASP A 316 10.70 -16.36 -8.06
C ASP A 316 11.71 -15.51 -8.85
N MET A 317 11.68 -14.18 -8.67
CA MET A 317 12.68 -13.30 -9.27
C MET A 317 14.10 -13.61 -8.75
N LYS A 318 14.27 -13.78 -7.44
CA LYS A 318 15.55 -14.19 -6.83
C LYS A 318 16.04 -15.52 -7.40
N GLN A 319 15.15 -16.51 -7.54
CA GLN A 319 15.48 -17.82 -8.09
C GLN A 319 15.90 -17.74 -9.57
N ARG A 320 15.22 -16.92 -10.39
CA ARG A 320 15.61 -16.70 -11.78
C ARG A 320 17.01 -16.10 -11.89
N ILE A 321 17.35 -15.13 -11.05
CA ILE A 321 18.71 -14.56 -10.95
C ILE A 321 19.70 -15.66 -10.57
N THR A 322 19.39 -16.45 -9.54
CA THR A 322 20.24 -17.54 -9.06
C THR A 322 20.46 -18.65 -10.10
N PHE A 323 19.41 -19.01 -10.87
CA PHE A 323 19.49 -20.05 -11.89
C PHE A 323 20.34 -19.61 -13.08
N GLN A 324 20.28 -18.33 -13.48
CA GLN A 324 21.12 -17.79 -14.54
C GLN A 324 22.62 -17.94 -14.19
N VAL A 325 23.00 -17.79 -12.91
CA VAL A 325 24.39 -17.90 -12.45
C VAL A 325 24.98 -19.33 -12.55
N LYS A 326 24.15 -20.39 -12.54
CA LYS A 326 24.64 -21.79 -12.55
C LYS A 326 25.30 -22.21 -13.87
N ASN A 327 25.28 -21.38 -14.90
CA ASN A 327 25.97 -21.63 -16.17
C ASN A 327 27.48 -21.33 -16.01
N ALA A 328 28.34 -22.32 -16.24
CA ALA A 328 29.80 -22.19 -16.07
C ALA A 328 30.42 -21.04 -16.89
N ARG A 329 29.80 -20.66 -18.01
CA ARG A 329 30.24 -19.51 -18.84
C ARG A 329 30.07 -18.16 -18.16
N LEU A 330 29.20 -18.04 -17.17
CA LEU A 330 28.88 -16.77 -16.49
C LEU A 330 29.69 -16.53 -15.22
N LYS A 331 30.62 -17.44 -14.89
CA LYS A 331 31.46 -17.36 -13.68
C LYS A 331 32.36 -16.12 -13.68
N HIS A 332 32.79 -15.65 -14.84
CA HIS A 332 33.65 -14.48 -15.00
C HIS A 332 32.90 -13.21 -15.41
N ASN A 333 31.56 -13.20 -15.29
CA ASN A 333 30.74 -12.06 -15.64
C ASN A 333 30.48 -11.17 -14.43
N ILE A 334 30.95 -9.91 -14.45
CA ILE A 334 30.85 -9.01 -13.29
C ILE A 334 29.44 -8.50 -13.02
N LYS A 335 28.51 -8.61 -13.99
CA LYS A 335 27.14 -8.11 -13.88
C LYS A 335 26.17 -9.20 -13.43
N ILE A 336 26.22 -10.36 -14.09
CA ILE A 336 25.25 -11.46 -13.89
C ILE A 336 25.84 -12.70 -13.22
N GLY A 337 27.15 -12.72 -12.97
CA GLY A 337 27.78 -13.76 -12.16
C GLY A 337 27.42 -13.62 -10.67
N SER A 338 27.79 -14.65 -9.89
CA SER A 338 27.63 -14.67 -8.43
C SER A 338 28.31 -13.46 -7.80
N GLY A 339 27.60 -12.72 -6.95
CA GLY A 339 28.13 -11.50 -6.33
C GLY A 339 28.29 -10.31 -7.27
N GLY A 340 27.72 -10.38 -8.48
CA GLY A 340 27.79 -9.33 -9.48
C GLY A 340 26.87 -8.15 -9.20
N ILE A 341 26.96 -7.14 -10.06
CA ILE A 341 26.22 -5.88 -9.91
C ILE A 341 24.71 -6.08 -9.80
N ARG A 342 24.15 -7.05 -10.54
CA ARG A 342 22.71 -7.35 -10.52
C ARG A 342 22.23 -7.83 -9.16
N GLU A 343 23.04 -8.56 -8.40
CA GLU A 343 22.67 -8.99 -7.05
C GLU A 343 22.57 -7.80 -6.08
N ILE A 344 23.43 -6.79 -6.24
CA ILE A 344 23.38 -5.54 -5.45
C ILE A 344 22.14 -4.71 -5.81
N GLU A 345 21.87 -4.53 -7.11
CA GLU A 345 20.67 -3.82 -7.57
C GLU A 345 19.41 -4.51 -7.07
N PHE A 346 19.33 -5.84 -7.20
CA PHE A 346 18.21 -6.62 -6.70
C PHE A 346 18.05 -6.49 -5.19
N PHE A 347 19.15 -6.49 -4.43
CA PHE A 347 19.13 -6.33 -2.98
C PHE A 347 18.40 -5.04 -2.58
N GLY A 348 18.83 -3.88 -3.10
CA GLY A 348 18.20 -2.61 -2.74
C GLY A 348 16.79 -2.46 -3.33
N GLN A 349 16.61 -2.78 -4.63
CA GLN A 349 15.32 -2.63 -5.30
C GLN A 349 14.22 -3.52 -4.71
N LEU A 350 14.57 -4.69 -4.16
CA LEU A 350 13.63 -5.52 -3.42
C LEU A 350 13.03 -4.75 -2.24
N PHE A 351 13.84 -4.03 -1.46
CA PHE A 351 13.32 -3.18 -0.38
C PHE A 351 12.49 -2.00 -0.89
N GLN A 352 12.83 -1.44 -2.06
CA GLN A 352 12.02 -0.40 -2.69
C GLN A 352 10.64 -0.91 -3.08
N LEU A 353 10.54 -2.14 -3.61
CA LEU A 353 9.24 -2.79 -3.88
C LEU A 353 8.49 -3.09 -2.58
N ILE A 354 9.21 -3.47 -1.50
CA ILE A 354 8.58 -3.84 -0.22
C ILE A 354 8.08 -2.62 0.57
N ARG A 355 8.83 -1.51 0.56
CA ARG A 355 8.58 -0.38 1.47
C ARG A 355 8.37 0.95 0.75
N GLY A 356 8.70 1.07 -0.54
CA GLY A 356 8.63 2.34 -1.27
C GLY A 356 7.23 2.97 -1.32
N GLY A 357 6.16 2.19 -1.16
CA GLY A 357 4.79 2.72 -1.14
C GLY A 357 4.45 3.48 0.15
N VAL A 358 5.10 3.12 1.26
CA VAL A 358 4.93 3.74 2.58
C VAL A 358 6.10 4.64 2.97
N GLU A 359 7.27 4.44 2.37
CA GLU A 359 8.49 5.20 2.61
C GLU A 359 8.96 5.91 1.32
N PRO A 360 8.54 7.17 1.07
CA PRO A 360 8.87 7.88 -0.16
C PRO A 360 10.37 8.02 -0.46
N ALA A 361 11.23 8.06 0.57
CA ALA A 361 12.69 8.11 0.41
C ALA A 361 13.24 6.87 -0.33
N LEU A 362 12.57 5.72 -0.21
CA LEU A 362 12.92 4.50 -0.96
C LEU A 362 12.43 4.50 -2.41
N GLN A 363 11.86 5.60 -2.91
CA GLN A 363 11.50 5.75 -4.34
C GLN A 363 12.64 6.33 -5.18
N ALA A 364 13.82 6.54 -4.57
CA ALA A 364 15.02 7.00 -5.29
C ALA A 364 15.43 6.02 -6.40
N ARG A 365 15.81 6.51 -7.57
CA ARG A 365 16.22 5.65 -8.71
C ARG A 365 17.64 5.09 -8.58
N PRO A 366 18.65 5.91 -8.19
CA PRO A 366 20.02 5.43 -7.99
C PRO A 366 20.07 4.51 -6.78
N ILE A 367 20.88 3.44 -6.85
CA ILE A 367 20.90 2.41 -5.79
C ILE A 367 21.63 2.85 -4.52
N LEU A 368 22.64 3.73 -4.66
CA LEU A 368 23.45 4.14 -3.50
C LEU A 368 22.64 4.93 -2.45
N PRO A 369 21.82 5.95 -2.81
CA PRO A 369 20.92 6.60 -1.86
C PRO A 369 19.89 5.66 -1.23
N VAL A 370 19.46 4.63 -1.97
CA VAL A 370 18.54 3.61 -1.44
C VAL A 370 19.22 2.86 -0.30
N LEU A 371 20.47 2.41 -0.48
CA LEU A 371 21.22 1.71 0.58
C LEU A 371 21.41 2.58 1.83
N ASP A 372 21.65 3.88 1.68
CA ASP A 372 21.72 4.83 2.81
C ASP A 372 20.38 4.91 3.55
N THR A 373 19.29 5.05 2.80
CA THR A 373 17.92 5.09 3.35
C THR A 373 17.57 3.81 4.11
N LEU A 374 18.05 2.64 3.66
CA LEU A 374 17.82 1.37 4.36
C LEU A 374 18.48 1.34 5.75
N VAL A 375 19.62 2.00 5.93
CA VAL A 375 20.26 2.13 7.24
C VAL A 375 19.50 3.13 8.12
N GLU A 376 19.13 4.29 7.59
CA GLU A 376 18.34 5.30 8.30
C GLU A 376 17.03 4.71 8.87
N LYS A 377 16.42 3.79 8.11
CA LYS A 377 15.19 3.07 8.49
C LYS A 377 15.44 1.78 9.29
N LYS A 378 16.70 1.49 9.66
CA LYS A 378 17.11 0.30 10.42
C LYS A 378 16.69 -1.03 9.78
N LEU A 379 16.64 -1.07 8.45
CA LEU A 379 16.30 -2.28 7.67
C LEU A 379 17.53 -3.15 7.40
N ILE A 380 18.72 -2.53 7.38
CA ILE A 380 20.01 -3.21 7.30
C ILE A 380 21.02 -2.54 8.24
N ASP A 381 22.07 -3.27 8.60
CA ASP A 381 23.17 -2.72 9.40
C ASP A 381 24.07 -1.80 8.55
N GLN A 382 24.66 -0.78 9.18
CA GLN A 382 25.64 0.12 8.54
C GLN A 382 26.75 -0.66 7.81
N LYS A 383 27.25 -1.72 8.43
CA LYS A 383 28.29 -2.58 7.85
C LYS A 383 27.86 -3.23 6.52
N VAL A 384 26.59 -3.61 6.38
CA VAL A 384 26.06 -4.20 5.14
C VAL A 384 26.01 -3.13 4.06
N CYS A 385 25.53 -1.93 4.41
CA CYS A 385 25.50 -0.79 3.50
C CYS A 385 26.90 -0.45 2.96
N ASP A 386 27.88 -0.25 3.85
CA ASP A 386 29.25 0.11 3.45
C ASP A 386 29.86 -0.93 2.50
N GLN A 387 29.65 -2.22 2.81
CA GLN A 387 30.11 -3.32 1.98
C GLN A 387 29.47 -3.35 0.59
N LEU A 388 28.15 -3.13 0.49
CA LEU A 388 27.44 -3.09 -0.78
C LEU A 388 27.77 -1.83 -1.60
N LYS A 389 27.96 -0.67 -0.96
CA LYS A 389 28.38 0.56 -1.63
C LYS A 389 29.80 0.44 -2.20
N GLN A 390 30.74 -0.11 -1.41
CA GLN A 390 32.10 -0.40 -1.86
C GLN A 390 32.08 -1.37 -3.05
N ALA A 391 31.30 -2.46 -2.94
CA ALA A 391 31.17 -3.44 -4.01
C ALA A 391 30.58 -2.85 -5.29
N TYR A 392 29.51 -2.05 -5.19
CA TYR A 392 28.87 -1.41 -6.34
C TYR A 392 29.84 -0.48 -7.05
N HIS A 393 30.54 0.38 -6.30
CA HIS A 393 31.54 1.30 -6.85
C HIS A 393 32.66 0.54 -7.56
N PHE A 394 33.24 -0.49 -6.91
CA PHE A 394 34.31 -1.28 -7.49
C PHE A 394 33.88 -1.99 -8.78
N LEU A 395 32.74 -2.70 -8.75
CA LEU A 395 32.27 -3.46 -9.91
C LEU A 395 31.86 -2.55 -11.08
N ARG A 396 31.26 -1.38 -10.82
CA ARG A 396 30.96 -0.39 -11.86
C ARG A 396 32.23 0.22 -12.47
N LEU A 397 33.27 0.42 -11.67
CA LEU A 397 34.56 0.86 -12.20
C LEU A 397 35.17 -0.21 -13.11
N VAL A 398 35.17 -1.49 -12.69
CA VAL A 398 35.62 -2.61 -13.54
C VAL A 398 34.79 -2.67 -14.83
N GLU A 399 33.47 -2.50 -14.76
CA GLU A 399 32.59 -2.44 -15.94
C GLU A 399 33.00 -1.31 -16.89
N ASN A 400 33.27 -0.11 -16.37
CA ASN A 400 33.77 1.00 -17.18
C ASN A 400 35.12 0.69 -17.81
N ARG A 401 36.08 0.12 -17.09
CA ARG A 401 37.40 -0.25 -17.64
C ARG A 401 37.29 -1.27 -18.77
N LEU A 402 36.47 -2.30 -18.59
CA LEU A 402 36.21 -3.31 -19.60
C LEU A 402 35.60 -2.71 -20.88
N GLN A 403 34.65 -1.78 -20.72
CA GLN A 403 33.95 -1.18 -21.86
C GLN A 403 34.79 -0.10 -22.55
N ALA A 404 35.46 0.77 -21.79
CA ALA A 404 36.30 1.86 -22.30
C ALA A 404 37.51 1.36 -23.10
N TYR A 405 37.99 0.14 -22.84
CA TYR A 405 39.11 -0.46 -23.55
C TYR A 405 38.91 -0.43 -25.08
N GLN A 406 37.71 -0.75 -25.58
CA GLN A 406 37.41 -0.85 -27.01
C GLN A 406 36.04 -0.27 -27.41
N ASP A 407 35.36 0.46 -26.52
CA ASP A 407 33.95 0.86 -26.63
C ASP A 407 33.01 -0.33 -26.96
N ARG A 408 33.22 -1.46 -26.27
CA ARG A 408 32.45 -2.70 -26.48
C ARG A 408 31.57 -3.03 -25.30
N GLN A 409 30.38 -3.55 -25.59
CA GLN A 409 29.48 -4.08 -24.56
C GLN A 409 29.95 -5.44 -24.10
N THR A 410 30.80 -5.41 -23.09
CA THR A 410 31.22 -6.61 -22.38
C THR A 410 31.01 -6.42 -20.88
N HIS A 411 30.68 -7.54 -20.23
CA HIS A 411 30.69 -7.67 -18.78
C HIS A 411 31.56 -8.86 -18.37
N ASP A 412 32.19 -9.52 -19.33
CA ASP A 412 33.04 -10.68 -19.10
C ASP A 412 34.47 -10.19 -18.97
N ILE A 413 35.13 -10.70 -17.94
CA ILE A 413 36.57 -10.58 -17.82
C ILE A 413 37.22 -11.25 -19.05
N PRO A 414 38.19 -10.58 -19.72
CA PRO A 414 38.78 -11.12 -20.94
C PRO A 414 39.64 -12.36 -20.66
N ASP A 415 39.63 -13.34 -21.57
CA ASP A 415 40.53 -14.50 -21.49
C ASP A 415 41.99 -14.15 -21.84
N ASN A 416 42.20 -13.05 -22.57
CA ASN A 416 43.52 -12.63 -23.03
C ASN A 416 44.37 -12.10 -21.85
N PRO A 417 45.53 -12.73 -21.52
CA PRO A 417 46.39 -12.30 -20.41
C PRO A 417 46.83 -10.84 -20.49
N VAL A 418 47.11 -10.34 -21.69
CA VAL A 418 47.53 -8.95 -21.92
C VAL A 418 46.41 -7.98 -21.53
N GLN A 419 45.17 -8.29 -21.90
CA GLN A 419 44.01 -7.46 -21.55
C GLN A 419 43.70 -7.51 -20.05
N ARG A 420 43.87 -8.67 -19.41
CA ARG A 420 43.71 -8.81 -17.94
C ARG A 420 44.74 -7.97 -17.18
N GLN A 421 45.99 -7.95 -17.64
CA GLN A 421 47.02 -7.09 -17.07
C GLN A 421 46.67 -5.59 -17.25
N ILE A 422 46.21 -5.18 -18.43
CA ILE A 422 45.77 -3.78 -18.66
C ILE A 422 44.60 -3.43 -17.73
N LEU A 423 43.62 -4.33 -17.58
CA LEU A 423 42.51 -4.14 -16.66
C LEU A 423 42.99 -3.93 -15.22
N ALA A 424 43.88 -4.79 -14.72
CA ALA A 424 44.46 -4.67 -13.38
C ALA A 424 45.19 -3.34 -13.18
N LEU A 425 46.06 -2.96 -14.13
CA LEU A 425 46.79 -1.68 -14.11
C LEU A 425 45.83 -0.48 -14.15
N SER A 426 44.78 -0.54 -14.98
CA SER A 426 43.78 0.54 -15.10
C SER A 426 42.90 0.71 -13.85
N MET A 427 42.86 -0.32 -13.01
CA MET A 427 42.22 -0.31 -11.69
C MET A 427 43.19 0.09 -10.57
N GLY A 428 44.47 0.35 -10.89
CA GLY A 428 45.51 0.76 -9.94
C GLY A 428 46.22 -0.40 -9.22
N TYR A 429 46.04 -1.64 -9.69
CA TYR A 429 46.72 -2.81 -9.13
C TYR A 429 48.08 -3.04 -9.78
N VAL A 430 49.01 -3.60 -9.02
CA VAL A 430 50.38 -3.90 -9.48
C VAL A 430 50.41 -5.09 -10.45
N ASP A 431 49.53 -6.07 -10.25
CA ASP A 431 49.44 -7.28 -11.06
C ASP A 431 48.01 -7.84 -11.13
N GLU A 432 47.86 -8.81 -12.02
CA GLU A 432 46.63 -9.54 -12.28
C GLU A 432 46.09 -10.26 -11.01
N ASP A 433 46.99 -10.89 -10.25
CA ASP A 433 46.63 -11.73 -9.10
C ASP A 433 46.02 -10.91 -7.95
N ALA A 434 46.60 -9.75 -7.63
CA ALA A 434 46.07 -8.84 -6.62
C ALA A 434 44.68 -8.32 -6.98
N PHE A 435 44.44 -8.01 -8.25
CA PHE A 435 43.13 -7.58 -8.74
C PHE A 435 42.07 -8.68 -8.60
N TYR A 436 42.36 -9.91 -9.04
CA TYR A 436 41.39 -11.01 -8.95
C TYR A 436 41.10 -11.47 -7.53
N ALA A 437 42.10 -11.42 -6.64
CA ALA A 437 41.90 -11.70 -5.24
C ALA A 437 40.88 -10.73 -4.64
N GLU A 438 40.99 -9.43 -4.94
CA GLU A 438 40.06 -8.42 -4.46
C GLU A 438 38.67 -8.55 -5.12
N LEU A 439 38.61 -8.77 -6.44
CA LEU A 439 37.34 -9.01 -7.15
C LEU A 439 36.58 -10.20 -6.55
N SER A 440 37.27 -11.31 -6.31
CA SER A 440 36.69 -12.52 -5.72
C SER A 440 36.21 -12.27 -4.28
N ARG A 441 36.98 -11.52 -3.49
CA ARG A 441 36.60 -11.11 -2.14
C ARG A 441 35.31 -10.29 -2.14
N ILE A 442 35.23 -9.28 -3.01
CA ILE A 442 34.06 -8.39 -3.16
C ILE A 442 32.82 -9.19 -3.60
N GLN A 443 32.93 -10.01 -4.64
CA GLN A 443 31.83 -10.85 -5.12
C GLN A 443 31.35 -11.82 -4.04
N GLY A 444 32.26 -12.44 -3.27
CA GLY A 444 31.90 -13.31 -2.16
C GLY A 444 31.08 -12.60 -1.06
N VAL A 445 31.40 -11.34 -0.77
CA VAL A 445 30.65 -10.51 0.19
C VAL A 445 29.25 -10.20 -0.32
N VAL A 446 29.12 -9.77 -1.58
CA VAL A 446 27.82 -9.48 -2.20
C VAL A 446 26.94 -10.72 -2.22
N HIS A 447 27.48 -11.86 -2.68
CA HIS A 447 26.73 -13.10 -2.79
C HIS A 447 26.24 -13.62 -1.45
N LYS A 448 27.04 -13.43 -0.39
CA LYS A 448 26.64 -13.76 0.98
C LYS A 448 25.42 -12.97 1.43
N HIS A 449 25.37 -11.66 1.17
CA HIS A 449 24.24 -10.81 1.53
C HIS A 449 23.00 -11.12 0.69
N PHE A 450 23.17 -11.28 -0.62
CA PHE A 450 22.10 -11.67 -1.53
C PHE A 450 21.48 -13.03 -1.15
N SER A 451 22.32 -14.01 -0.81
CA SER A 451 21.86 -15.35 -0.44
C SER A 451 20.95 -15.35 0.77
N ARG A 452 21.17 -14.44 1.74
CA ARG A 452 20.37 -14.31 2.97
C ARG A 452 19.02 -13.59 2.76
N LEU A 453 18.81 -12.90 1.64
CA LEU A 453 17.53 -12.26 1.34
C LEU A 453 16.41 -13.29 1.21
N LEU A 454 15.24 -13.04 1.79
CA LEU A 454 14.04 -13.89 1.64
C LEU A 454 14.21 -15.36 2.08
N VAL A 455 15.25 -15.70 2.86
CA VAL A 455 15.43 -17.04 3.45
C VAL A 455 14.65 -17.10 4.76
N GLN A 456 13.74 -18.07 4.88
CA GLN A 456 13.05 -18.36 6.13
C GLN A 456 13.98 -19.10 7.09
N ALA A 457 13.85 -18.85 8.39
CA ALA A 457 14.66 -19.49 9.44
C ALA A 457 14.40 -21.00 9.63
N ASP A 458 13.58 -21.64 8.79
CA ASP A 458 12.99 -22.96 9.04
C ASP A 458 13.31 -24.03 7.98
N ASP A 459 14.46 -23.98 7.31
CA ASP A 459 14.95 -25.16 6.55
C ASP A 459 15.37 -26.34 7.46
N GLU A 460 15.16 -26.25 8.79
CA GLU A 460 15.57 -27.26 9.78
C GLU A 460 14.47 -28.24 10.24
N ASP A 461 13.17 -27.98 10.07
CA ASP A 461 12.13 -28.92 10.53
C ASP A 461 11.70 -29.92 9.45
N LYS A 462 12.58 -30.88 9.15
CA LYS A 462 12.20 -32.15 8.51
C LYS A 462 11.56 -33.08 9.55
N ASP A 463 10.36 -32.74 10.00
CA ASP A 463 9.54 -33.61 10.87
C ASP A 463 8.74 -34.61 10.01
N ASN A 464 8.90 -35.92 10.25
CA ASN A 464 8.25 -37.00 9.49
C ASN A 464 6.70 -36.94 9.57
N SER A 465 6.13 -36.47 10.69
CA SER A 465 4.67 -36.42 10.88
C SER A 465 3.99 -35.41 9.95
N GLY A 466 4.68 -34.32 9.58
CA GLY A 466 4.17 -33.32 8.63
C GLY A 466 4.14 -33.84 7.19
N GLN A 467 5.02 -34.79 6.85
CA GLN A 467 5.04 -35.43 5.54
C GLN A 467 3.88 -36.41 5.37
N GLU A 468 3.52 -37.18 6.40
CA GLU A 468 2.34 -38.07 6.37
C GLU A 468 1.04 -37.29 6.15
N LEU A 469 0.82 -36.20 6.90
CA LEU A 469 -0.36 -35.35 6.74
C LEU A 469 -0.42 -34.66 5.36
N LYS A 470 0.74 -34.28 4.81
CA LYS A 470 0.85 -33.76 3.45
C LYS A 470 0.48 -34.83 2.41
N GLN A 471 0.97 -36.06 2.57
CA GLN A 471 0.61 -37.18 1.71
C GLN A 471 -0.89 -37.48 1.78
N ILE A 472 -1.53 -37.36 2.94
CA ILE A 472 -2.98 -37.51 3.09
C ILE A 472 -3.73 -36.46 2.25
N TRP A 473 -3.35 -35.18 2.33
CA TRP A 473 -3.97 -34.14 1.51
C TRP A 473 -3.75 -34.37 0.01
N ASP A 474 -2.52 -34.67 -0.40
CA ASP A 474 -2.18 -34.91 -1.80
C ASP A 474 -2.96 -36.15 -2.33
N SER A 475 -3.17 -37.18 -1.50
CA SER A 475 -3.95 -38.38 -1.86
C SER A 475 -5.46 -38.13 -1.88
N ILE A 476 -6.00 -37.25 -1.03
CA ILE A 476 -7.42 -36.87 -1.02
C ILE A 476 -7.86 -36.20 -2.33
N THR A 477 -6.92 -35.59 -3.06
CA THR A 477 -7.20 -35.02 -4.38
C THR A 477 -7.30 -36.07 -5.50
N ASP A 478 -6.93 -37.32 -5.24
CA ASP A 478 -7.06 -38.44 -6.17
C ASP A 478 -8.49 -39.05 -6.11
N PRO A 479 -9.25 -39.07 -7.22
CA PRO A 479 -10.59 -39.66 -7.24
C PRO A 479 -10.65 -41.15 -6.90
N GLN A 480 -9.52 -41.89 -6.89
CA GLN A 480 -9.46 -43.30 -6.48
C GLN A 480 -9.29 -43.50 -4.97
N PHE A 481 -9.09 -42.43 -4.19
CA PHE A 481 -8.81 -42.51 -2.76
C PHE A 481 -10.08 -42.77 -1.92
N GLN A 482 -10.27 -44.02 -1.47
CA GLN A 482 -11.45 -44.41 -0.67
C GLN A 482 -11.34 -43.96 0.80
N GLY A 483 -10.14 -43.99 1.39
CA GLY A 483 -9.82 -43.33 2.66
C GLY A 483 -10.53 -43.90 3.90
N GLU A 484 -10.85 -45.20 3.90
CA GLU A 484 -11.67 -45.83 4.96
C GLU A 484 -10.88 -46.25 6.22
N ASP A 485 -9.54 -46.18 6.23
CA ASP A 485 -8.67 -46.59 7.36
C ASP A 485 -7.62 -45.54 7.77
N LEU A 486 -7.90 -44.23 7.63
CA LEU A 486 -6.98 -43.18 8.08
C LEU A 486 -7.14 -42.90 9.57
N SER A 487 -6.05 -43.01 10.34
CA SER A 487 -5.97 -42.46 11.70
C SER A 487 -5.24 -41.12 11.67
N ILE A 488 -5.91 -40.03 12.05
CA ILE A 488 -5.28 -38.71 12.23
C ILE A 488 -5.16 -38.47 13.73
N SER A 489 -3.93 -38.34 14.24
CA SER A 489 -3.67 -38.10 15.65
C SER A 489 -4.40 -36.84 16.14
N GLY A 490 -5.08 -36.95 17.28
CA GLY A 490 -5.77 -35.82 17.92
C GLY A 490 -7.27 -35.69 17.63
N TYR A 491 -7.83 -36.55 16.78
CA TYR A 491 -9.26 -36.53 16.43
C TYR A 491 -9.98 -37.80 16.85
N GLN A 492 -11.17 -37.68 17.44
CA GLN A 492 -12.03 -38.79 17.84
C GLN A 492 -12.83 -39.33 16.64
N ASP A 493 -13.40 -38.46 15.80
CA ASP A 493 -14.04 -38.83 14.53
C ASP A 493 -13.13 -38.40 13.36
N THR A 494 -12.11 -39.21 13.06
CA THR A 494 -11.23 -38.96 11.90
C THR A 494 -12.02 -38.94 10.58
N GLY A 495 -13.12 -39.68 10.48
CA GLY A 495 -13.98 -39.70 9.30
C GLY A 495 -14.62 -38.34 9.01
N SER A 496 -14.97 -37.56 10.04
CA SER A 496 -15.47 -36.20 9.88
C SER A 496 -14.45 -35.26 9.24
N VAL A 497 -13.19 -35.33 9.67
CA VAL A 497 -12.10 -34.50 9.15
C VAL A 497 -11.81 -34.85 7.69
N VAL A 498 -11.75 -36.14 7.35
CA VAL A 498 -11.56 -36.59 5.96
C VAL A 498 -12.72 -36.12 5.07
N ARG A 499 -13.97 -36.13 5.55
CA ARG A 499 -15.12 -35.57 4.82
C ARG A 499 -14.97 -34.07 4.56
N LEU A 500 -14.52 -33.29 5.55
CA LEU A 500 -14.26 -31.86 5.39
C LEU A 500 -13.17 -31.59 4.35
N LEU A 501 -12.06 -32.35 4.40
CA LEU A 501 -10.97 -32.21 3.43
C LEU A 501 -11.38 -32.63 2.02
N LYS A 502 -12.16 -33.70 1.86
CA LYS A 502 -12.75 -34.10 0.58
C LYS A 502 -13.70 -33.03 0.04
N ALA A 503 -14.52 -32.41 0.90
CA ALA A 503 -15.40 -31.32 0.52
C ALA A 503 -14.63 -30.09 0.06
N LEU A 504 -13.55 -29.71 0.77
CA LEU A 504 -12.64 -28.64 0.35
C LEU A 504 -11.99 -28.98 -1.00
N ALA A 505 -11.37 -30.15 -1.16
CA ALA A 505 -10.75 -30.56 -2.41
C ALA A 505 -11.72 -30.60 -3.60
N ALA A 506 -12.99 -30.94 -3.36
CA ALA A 506 -14.04 -30.96 -4.37
C ALA A 506 -14.63 -29.57 -4.68
N HIS A 507 -14.37 -28.57 -3.85
CA HIS A 507 -14.95 -27.24 -3.98
C HIS A 507 -14.51 -26.57 -5.31
N PRO A 508 -15.41 -25.89 -6.04
CA PRO A 508 -15.08 -25.31 -7.35
C PRO A 508 -13.91 -24.34 -7.32
N HIS A 509 -13.82 -23.53 -6.26
CA HIS A 509 -12.72 -22.58 -6.07
C HIS A 509 -11.37 -23.30 -5.92
N THR A 510 -11.29 -24.33 -5.07
CA THR A 510 -10.10 -25.15 -4.86
C THR A 510 -9.62 -25.82 -6.16
N ARG A 511 -10.55 -26.38 -6.94
CA ARG A 511 -10.23 -27.02 -8.23
C ARG A 511 -9.64 -26.04 -9.24
N GLN A 512 -10.11 -24.80 -9.24
CA GLN A 512 -9.65 -23.72 -10.13
C GLN A 512 -8.39 -23.01 -9.63
N LEU A 513 -7.84 -23.38 -8.47
CA LEU A 513 -6.61 -22.77 -7.96
C LEU A 513 -5.43 -23.01 -8.91
N SER A 514 -4.59 -21.97 -9.04
CA SER A 514 -3.29 -22.08 -9.68
C SER A 514 -2.38 -23.05 -8.93
N GLN A 515 -1.29 -23.48 -9.57
CA GLN A 515 -0.30 -24.34 -8.92
C GLN A 515 0.23 -23.72 -7.61
N THR A 516 0.44 -22.41 -7.58
CA THR A 516 0.86 -21.67 -6.38
C THR A 516 -0.17 -21.78 -5.25
N GLY A 517 -1.46 -21.58 -5.53
CA GLY A 517 -2.53 -21.70 -4.53
C GLY A 517 -2.64 -23.12 -3.97
N ARG A 518 -2.56 -24.14 -4.84
CA ARG A 518 -2.56 -25.55 -4.43
C ARG A 518 -1.36 -25.90 -3.55
N ASN A 519 -0.17 -25.41 -3.91
CA ASN A 519 1.04 -25.60 -3.12
C ASN A 519 0.91 -24.97 -1.73
N LYS A 520 0.32 -23.77 -1.62
CA LYS A 520 0.07 -23.14 -0.32
C LYS A 520 -0.92 -23.92 0.53
N LEU A 521 -2.02 -24.43 -0.03
CA LEU A 521 -2.95 -25.30 0.71
C LEU A 521 -2.27 -26.59 1.20
N SER A 522 -1.45 -27.23 0.35
CA SER A 522 -0.67 -28.42 0.71
C SER A 522 0.38 -28.14 1.81
N GLN A 523 0.76 -26.88 2.03
CA GLN A 523 1.59 -26.46 3.16
C GLN A 523 0.79 -26.10 4.43
N LEU A 524 -0.33 -25.38 4.26
CA LEU A 524 -1.13 -24.86 5.37
C LEU A 524 -1.94 -25.97 6.06
N LEU A 525 -2.63 -26.80 5.29
CA LEU A 525 -3.59 -27.77 5.83
C LEU A 525 -2.93 -28.79 6.79
N PRO A 526 -1.76 -29.39 6.48
CA PRO A 526 -1.09 -30.28 7.42
C PRO A 526 -0.76 -29.60 8.76
N ARG A 527 -0.32 -28.33 8.73
CA ARG A 527 -0.02 -27.55 9.95
C ARG A 527 -1.28 -27.27 10.76
N LEU A 528 -2.36 -26.90 10.07
CA LEU A 528 -3.67 -26.62 10.67
C LEU A 528 -4.23 -27.88 11.37
N ILE A 529 -4.24 -29.02 10.66
CA ILE A 529 -4.74 -30.31 11.18
C ILE A 529 -3.94 -30.73 12.42
N LYS A 530 -2.60 -30.66 12.35
CA LYS A 530 -1.73 -31.04 13.47
C LYS A 530 -2.04 -30.21 14.72
N LYS A 531 -2.06 -28.88 14.60
CA LYS A 531 -2.26 -27.98 15.74
C LYS A 531 -3.68 -28.05 16.31
N VAL A 532 -4.70 -28.18 15.46
CA VAL A 532 -6.09 -28.28 15.92
C VAL A 532 -6.34 -29.60 16.65
N GLY A 533 -5.72 -30.71 16.20
CA GLY A 533 -5.81 -32.02 16.86
C GLY A 533 -5.21 -32.07 18.28
N GLU A 534 -4.46 -31.06 18.72
CA GLU A 534 -3.94 -30.97 20.09
C GLU A 534 -5.02 -30.55 21.11
N HIS A 535 -6.26 -30.33 20.67
CA HIS A 535 -7.34 -29.77 21.48
C HIS A 535 -8.56 -30.70 21.56
N PRO A 536 -9.30 -30.71 22.68
CA PRO A 536 -10.46 -31.60 22.86
C PRO A 536 -11.66 -31.24 21.97
N ASP A 537 -11.71 -30.01 21.46
CA ASP A 537 -12.73 -29.44 20.61
C ASP A 537 -12.35 -29.45 19.11
N ALA A 538 -11.41 -30.33 18.73
CA ALA A 538 -10.75 -30.33 17.43
C ALA A 538 -11.70 -30.40 16.22
N GLU A 539 -12.72 -31.26 16.25
CA GLU A 539 -13.63 -31.48 15.11
C GLU A 539 -14.46 -30.22 14.78
N GLU A 540 -15.05 -29.59 15.80
CA GLU A 540 -15.88 -28.37 15.63
C GLU A 540 -15.02 -27.19 15.14
N VAL A 541 -13.83 -27.05 15.72
CA VAL A 541 -12.87 -26.00 15.37
C VAL A 541 -12.35 -26.20 13.95
N MET A 542 -12.03 -27.44 13.57
CA MET A 542 -11.56 -27.78 12.24
C MET A 542 -12.62 -27.45 11.18
N ALA A 543 -13.90 -27.77 11.43
CA ALA A 543 -14.99 -27.43 10.52
C ALA A 543 -15.06 -25.92 10.23
N LYS A 544 -15.03 -25.09 11.27
CA LYS A 544 -15.06 -23.63 11.13
C LYS A 544 -13.82 -23.06 10.44
N LEU A 545 -12.64 -23.62 10.71
CA LEU A 545 -11.41 -23.19 10.05
C LEU A 545 -11.37 -23.59 8.57
N ILE A 546 -11.96 -24.73 8.20
CA ILE A 546 -12.13 -25.11 6.79
C ILE A 546 -13.07 -24.15 6.06
N ASP A 547 -14.16 -23.69 6.68
CA ASP A 547 -15.04 -22.67 6.09
C ASP A 547 -14.27 -21.36 5.80
N LEU A 548 -13.42 -20.93 6.73
CA LEU A 548 -12.55 -19.78 6.54
C LEU A 548 -11.55 -20.01 5.40
N VAL A 549 -10.85 -21.15 5.39
CA VAL A 549 -9.90 -21.51 4.31
C VAL A 549 -10.58 -21.51 2.94
N THR A 550 -11.77 -22.11 2.83
CA THR A 550 -12.58 -22.14 1.61
C THR A 550 -12.92 -20.73 1.11
N THR A 551 -13.13 -19.79 2.04
CA THR A 551 -13.44 -18.39 1.72
C THR A 551 -12.20 -17.63 1.23
N ILE A 552 -11.02 -17.90 1.80
CA ILE A 552 -9.79 -17.15 1.49
C ILE A 552 -8.88 -17.82 0.44
N GLU A 553 -9.11 -19.08 0.05
CA GLU A 553 -8.17 -19.88 -0.73
C GLU A 553 -7.76 -19.27 -2.08
N ARG A 554 -8.64 -18.49 -2.72
CA ARG A 554 -8.34 -17.79 -3.98
C ARG A 554 -7.39 -16.60 -3.79
N ARG A 555 -7.32 -16.07 -2.58
CA ARG A 555 -6.48 -14.93 -2.18
C ARG A 555 -5.23 -15.49 -1.50
N THR A 556 -4.29 -15.96 -2.33
CA THR A 556 -3.09 -16.68 -1.89
C THR A 556 -2.26 -15.93 -0.84
N CYS A 557 -2.37 -14.61 -0.78
CA CYS A 557 -1.78 -13.78 0.26
C CYS A 557 -2.20 -14.17 1.68
N TYR A 558 -3.49 -14.38 1.94
CA TYR A 558 -3.95 -14.76 3.27
C TYR A 558 -3.50 -16.17 3.65
N LEU A 559 -3.43 -17.08 2.68
CA LEU A 559 -2.86 -18.40 2.93
C LEU A 559 -1.39 -18.29 3.34
N SER A 560 -0.61 -17.46 2.66
CA SER A 560 0.78 -17.27 3.08
C SER A 560 0.93 -16.54 4.40
N LEU A 561 0.05 -15.60 4.76
CA LEU A 561 0.06 -14.99 6.10
C LEU A 561 0.09 -16.07 7.18
N LEU A 562 -0.84 -17.03 7.07
CA LEU A 562 -0.99 -18.12 8.02
C LEU A 562 0.16 -19.15 7.95
N ILE A 563 0.80 -19.31 6.78
CA ILE A 563 1.97 -20.19 6.61
C ILE A 563 3.24 -19.53 7.18
N GLU A 564 3.44 -18.24 6.91
CA GLU A 564 4.66 -17.51 7.21
C GLU A 564 4.70 -16.98 8.65
N ASN A 565 3.54 -16.69 9.24
CA ASN A 565 3.43 -16.21 10.61
C ASN A 565 2.83 -17.28 11.53
N LYS A 566 3.69 -18.04 12.22
CA LYS A 566 3.27 -19.08 13.18
C LYS A 566 2.37 -18.51 14.29
N GLY A 567 2.68 -17.32 14.80
CA GLY A 567 1.90 -16.67 15.86
C GLY A 567 0.49 -16.28 15.43
N ALA A 568 0.31 -15.86 14.17
CA ALA A 568 -1.01 -15.56 13.62
C ALA A 568 -1.88 -16.82 13.49
N LEU A 569 -1.29 -17.94 13.04
CA LEU A 569 -2.00 -19.22 12.97
C LEU A 569 -2.42 -19.72 14.37
N ASP A 570 -1.53 -19.59 15.36
CA ASP A 570 -1.84 -19.96 16.74
C ASP A 570 -2.97 -19.09 17.32
N THR A 571 -2.89 -17.79 17.09
CA THR A 571 -3.93 -16.84 17.49
C THR A 571 -5.27 -17.18 16.83
N LEU A 572 -5.26 -17.51 15.53
CA LEU A 572 -6.47 -17.93 14.80
C LEU A 572 -7.12 -19.16 15.44
N ILE A 573 -6.33 -20.19 15.76
CA ILE A 573 -6.83 -21.42 16.40
C ILE A 573 -7.39 -21.10 17.78
N VAL A 574 -6.70 -20.29 18.59
CA VAL A 574 -7.19 -19.86 19.91
C VAL A 574 -8.53 -19.15 19.79
N LEU A 575 -8.69 -18.22 18.85
CA LEU A 575 -9.95 -17.50 18.65
C LEU A 575 -11.06 -18.43 18.15
N ALA A 576 -10.75 -19.36 17.24
CA ALA A 576 -11.72 -20.33 16.72
C ALA A 576 -12.34 -21.19 17.82
N ARG A 577 -11.51 -21.66 18.76
CA ARG A 577 -11.94 -22.42 19.93
C ARG A 577 -12.84 -21.63 20.88
N LYS A 578 -12.65 -20.32 20.91
CA LYS A 578 -13.34 -19.44 21.86
C LYS A 578 -14.63 -18.87 21.30
N SER A 579 -14.71 -18.61 19.99
CA SER A 579 -15.88 -18.02 19.36
C SER A 579 -15.99 -18.38 17.87
N PRO A 580 -17.02 -19.15 17.47
CA PRO A 580 -17.32 -19.36 16.06
C PRO A 580 -17.70 -18.06 15.35
N TRP A 581 -18.30 -17.09 16.07
CA TRP A 581 -18.63 -15.78 15.51
C TRP A 581 -17.40 -15.02 15.02
N ILE A 582 -16.27 -15.08 15.74
CA ILE A 582 -15.02 -14.44 15.29
C ILE A 582 -14.57 -15.04 13.96
N ILE A 583 -14.68 -16.37 13.78
CA ILE A 583 -14.31 -17.01 12.52
C ILE A 583 -15.26 -16.62 11.39
N SER A 584 -16.56 -16.60 11.62
CA SER A 584 -17.53 -16.06 10.66
C SER A 584 -17.24 -14.60 10.30
N PHE A 585 -16.83 -13.79 11.28
CA PHE A 585 -16.46 -12.38 11.09
C PHE A 585 -15.18 -12.23 10.24
N LEU A 586 -14.15 -13.03 10.51
CA LEU A 586 -12.92 -13.07 9.71
C LEU A 586 -13.17 -13.59 8.29
N SER A 587 -14.08 -14.55 8.10
CA SER A 587 -14.48 -15.03 6.77
C SER A 587 -15.19 -13.94 5.96
N GLN A 588 -16.05 -13.15 6.61
CA GLN A 588 -16.70 -11.99 5.96
C GLN A 588 -15.72 -10.86 5.68
N HIS A 589 -14.68 -10.71 6.51
CA HIS A 589 -13.68 -9.64 6.42
C HIS A 589 -12.24 -10.18 6.49
N PRO A 590 -11.74 -10.86 5.44
CA PRO A 590 -10.43 -11.51 5.48
C PRO A 590 -9.23 -10.58 5.69
N VAL A 591 -9.38 -9.28 5.41
CA VAL A 591 -8.34 -8.26 5.66
C VAL A 591 -7.93 -8.21 7.13
N LEU A 592 -8.82 -8.61 8.04
CA LEU A 592 -8.58 -8.61 9.47
C LEU A 592 -7.61 -9.71 9.93
N LEU A 593 -7.24 -10.66 9.05
CA LEU A 593 -6.22 -11.67 9.37
C LEU A 593 -4.86 -11.03 9.70
N ASP A 594 -4.61 -9.81 9.22
CA ASP A 594 -3.41 -9.03 9.55
C ASP A 594 -3.34 -8.67 11.06
N GLU A 595 -4.49 -8.49 11.73
CA GLU A 595 -4.51 -8.17 13.17
C GLU A 595 -4.03 -9.35 14.02
N LEU A 596 -4.07 -10.58 13.49
CA LEU A 596 -3.61 -11.78 14.20
C LEU A 596 -2.10 -11.83 14.37
N ILE A 597 -1.36 -11.00 13.62
CA ILE A 597 0.10 -10.89 13.69
C ILE A 597 0.54 -10.24 15.02
N TYR A 598 -0.32 -9.41 15.63
CA TYR A 598 0.02 -8.61 16.80
C TYR A 598 -0.91 -8.92 17.98
N PRO A 599 -0.70 -10.03 18.70
CA PRO A 599 -1.53 -10.41 19.85
C PRO A 599 -1.67 -9.31 20.92
N GLU A 600 -0.60 -8.56 21.18
CA GLU A 600 -0.56 -7.49 22.19
C GLU A 600 -1.64 -6.42 21.98
N THR A 601 -1.83 -6.01 20.72
CA THR A 601 -2.86 -5.02 20.34
C THR A 601 -4.23 -5.67 20.17
N LEU A 602 -4.27 -6.92 19.69
CA LEU A 602 -5.50 -7.66 19.44
C LEU A 602 -6.33 -7.87 20.71
N TYR A 603 -5.68 -8.22 21.83
CA TYR A 603 -6.36 -8.47 23.11
C TYR A 603 -6.55 -7.21 23.97
N SER A 604 -6.17 -6.03 23.46
CA SER A 604 -6.18 -4.76 24.19
C SER A 604 -7.03 -3.72 23.45
N PRO A 605 -8.38 -3.72 23.61
CA PRO A 605 -9.25 -2.80 22.90
C PRO A 605 -8.90 -1.34 23.23
N PRO A 606 -8.78 -0.45 22.23
CA PRO A 606 -8.41 0.93 22.47
C PRO A 606 -9.52 1.69 23.21
N LYS A 607 -9.10 2.58 24.09
CA LYS A 607 -9.98 3.58 24.72
C LYS A 607 -10.28 4.71 23.72
N ARG A 608 -11.22 5.57 24.09
CA ARG A 608 -11.71 6.68 23.26
C ARG A 608 -10.58 7.59 22.71
N ASP A 609 -9.64 7.99 23.55
CA ASP A 609 -8.49 8.83 23.17
C ASP A 609 -7.60 8.18 22.11
N MET A 610 -7.40 6.87 22.22
CA MET A 610 -6.64 6.10 21.24
C MET A 610 -7.41 5.89 19.94
N LEU A 611 -8.73 5.65 20.00
CA LEU A 611 -9.59 5.57 18.81
C LEU A 611 -9.57 6.88 18.02
N GLU A 612 -9.63 8.02 18.71
CA GLU A 612 -9.55 9.36 18.09
C GLU A 612 -8.20 9.56 17.38
N ARG A 613 -7.07 9.22 18.03
CA ARG A 613 -5.73 9.28 17.40
C ARG A 613 -5.56 8.34 16.21
N GLU A 614 -6.07 7.11 16.30
CA GLU A 614 -6.04 6.17 15.19
C GLU A 614 -6.88 6.70 14.01
N MET A 615 -8.03 7.32 14.28
CA MET A 615 -8.87 7.97 13.28
C MET A 615 -8.15 9.14 12.61
N GLU A 616 -7.50 10.02 13.38
CA GLU A 616 -6.69 11.11 12.84
C GLU A 616 -5.58 10.60 11.91
N SER A 617 -4.86 9.56 12.34
CA SER A 617 -3.82 8.94 11.49
C SER A 617 -4.40 8.28 10.24
N LEU A 618 -5.63 7.76 10.29
CA LEU A 618 -6.31 7.21 9.12
C LEU A 618 -6.67 8.32 8.14
N MET A 619 -7.29 9.40 8.63
CA MET A 619 -7.72 10.54 7.81
C MET A 619 -6.55 11.25 7.13
N ALA A 620 -5.38 11.32 7.78
CA ALA A 620 -4.17 11.87 7.17
C ALA A 620 -3.68 11.09 5.93
N ARG A 621 -4.12 9.84 5.74
CA ARG A 621 -3.71 8.96 4.63
C ARG A 621 -4.77 8.82 3.54
N VAL A 622 -6.02 9.17 3.85
CA VAL A 622 -7.18 9.07 2.95
C VAL A 622 -7.20 10.27 2.01
N PRO A 623 -7.26 10.07 0.66
CA PRO A 623 -7.44 11.16 -0.29
C PRO A 623 -8.75 11.91 -0.02
N GLN A 624 -8.73 13.24 -0.08
CA GLN A 624 -9.93 14.06 0.20
C GLN A 624 -10.98 13.98 -0.92
N ASP A 625 -10.57 13.67 -2.14
CA ASP A 625 -11.44 13.69 -3.33
C ASP A 625 -12.10 12.33 -3.65
N ASP A 626 -11.96 11.33 -2.77
CA ASP A 626 -12.53 9.98 -2.97
C ASP A 626 -13.45 9.56 -1.80
N PRO A 627 -14.75 9.89 -1.87
CA PRO A 627 -15.71 9.54 -0.83
C PRO A 627 -15.95 8.03 -0.67
N GLU A 628 -15.76 7.24 -1.73
CA GLU A 628 -15.98 5.78 -1.66
C GLU A 628 -14.85 5.13 -0.87
N TYR A 629 -13.60 5.51 -1.17
CA TYR A 629 -12.43 5.06 -0.43
C TYR A 629 -12.50 5.46 1.06
N LEU A 630 -13.00 6.66 1.37
CA LEU A 630 -13.24 7.08 2.76
C LEU A 630 -14.18 6.10 3.48
N LEU A 631 -15.32 5.73 2.87
CA LEU A 631 -16.27 4.80 3.50
C LEU A 631 -15.69 3.39 3.67
N GLU A 632 -14.88 2.92 2.73
CA GLU A 632 -14.15 1.65 2.86
C GLU A 632 -13.16 1.69 4.03
N ALA A 633 -12.39 2.76 4.14
CA ALA A 633 -11.42 2.95 5.23
C ALA A 633 -12.11 2.97 6.60
N LEU A 634 -13.25 3.67 6.73
CA LEU A 634 -14.04 3.69 7.96
C LEU A 634 -14.62 2.30 8.29
N ASN A 635 -15.02 1.52 7.28
CA ASN A 635 -15.52 0.16 7.47
C ASN A 635 -14.44 -0.77 8.04
N ILE A 636 -13.24 -0.71 7.47
CA ILE A 636 -12.10 -1.49 7.95
C ILE A 636 -11.73 -1.05 9.38
N PHE A 637 -11.69 0.26 9.66
CA PHE A 637 -11.44 0.78 11.01
C PHE A 637 -12.44 0.25 12.04
N ARG A 638 -13.74 0.28 11.73
CA ARG A 638 -14.79 -0.31 12.57
C ARG A 638 -14.53 -1.80 12.82
N GLN A 639 -14.22 -2.54 11.76
CA GLN A 639 -14.05 -3.99 11.81
C GLN A 639 -12.84 -4.41 12.65
N ILE A 640 -11.70 -3.75 12.47
CA ILE A 640 -10.49 -3.96 13.28
C ILE A 640 -10.81 -3.77 14.76
N ASN A 641 -11.40 -2.63 15.12
CA ASN A 641 -11.68 -2.32 16.51
C ASN A 641 -12.77 -3.21 17.12
N THR A 642 -13.75 -3.64 16.31
CA THR A 642 -14.75 -4.64 16.73
C THR A 642 -14.10 -6.00 16.99
N LEU A 643 -13.15 -6.44 16.14
CA LEU A 643 -12.41 -7.67 16.34
C LEU A 643 -11.59 -7.62 17.63
N ARG A 644 -10.91 -6.50 17.91
CA ARG A 644 -10.15 -6.31 19.16
C ARG A 644 -11.05 -6.45 20.39
N VAL A 645 -12.22 -5.83 20.36
CA VAL A 645 -13.22 -5.96 21.44
C VAL A 645 -13.70 -7.41 21.60
N ALA A 646 -13.99 -8.11 20.49
CA ALA A 646 -14.40 -9.51 20.53
C ALA A 646 -13.30 -10.44 21.05
N ALA A 647 -12.05 -10.27 20.59
CA ALA A 647 -10.90 -11.04 21.05
C ALA A 647 -10.65 -10.85 22.56
N ALA A 648 -10.77 -9.62 23.06
CA ALA A 648 -10.67 -9.33 24.47
C ALA A 648 -11.83 -9.93 25.29
N ASP A 649 -13.07 -9.86 24.82
CA ASP A 649 -14.24 -10.44 25.51
C ASP A 649 -14.07 -11.96 25.68
N VAL A 650 -13.67 -12.66 24.62
CA VAL A 650 -13.51 -14.13 24.66
C VAL A 650 -12.29 -14.61 25.45
N SER A 651 -11.33 -13.72 25.74
CA SER A 651 -10.18 -14.04 26.61
C SER A 651 -10.60 -14.30 28.07
N GLY A 652 -11.78 -13.83 28.49
CA GLY A 652 -12.35 -14.06 29.82
C GLY A 652 -11.92 -13.06 30.90
N ASN A 653 -10.93 -12.20 30.63
CA ASN A 653 -10.41 -11.21 31.59
C ASN A 653 -11.05 -9.81 31.43
N PHE A 654 -12.00 -9.66 30.52
CA PHE A 654 -12.60 -8.36 30.19
C PHE A 654 -14.03 -8.24 30.75
N ALA A 655 -14.29 -7.17 31.51
CA ALA A 655 -15.59 -6.95 32.14
C ALA A 655 -16.66 -6.55 31.11
N LEU A 656 -17.86 -7.16 31.18
CA LEU A 656 -18.94 -6.92 30.22
C LEU A 656 -19.26 -5.44 29.98
N MET A 657 -19.38 -4.64 31.05
CA MET A 657 -19.75 -3.22 30.90
C MET A 657 -18.76 -2.49 29.99
N LYS A 658 -17.47 -2.88 30.07
CA LYS A 658 -16.43 -2.35 29.19
C LYS A 658 -16.65 -2.77 27.73
N VAL A 659 -17.15 -3.98 27.44
CA VAL A 659 -17.43 -4.42 26.05
C VAL A 659 -18.39 -3.45 25.38
N SER A 660 -19.51 -3.13 26.03
CA SER A 660 -20.48 -2.18 25.48
C SER A 660 -19.96 -0.76 25.41
N ASP A 661 -19.21 -0.31 26.42
CA ASP A 661 -18.56 1.01 26.39
C ASP A 661 -17.67 1.14 25.16
N HIS A 662 -16.79 0.16 24.92
CA HIS A 662 -15.88 0.17 23.76
C HIS A 662 -16.63 0.12 22.43
N LEU A 663 -17.67 -0.72 22.29
CA LEU A 663 -18.49 -0.74 21.07
C LEU A 663 -19.20 0.60 20.83
N THR A 664 -19.67 1.25 21.89
CA THR A 664 -20.27 2.57 21.81
C THR A 664 -19.24 3.65 21.45
N TRP A 665 -18.04 3.63 22.01
CA TRP A 665 -16.97 4.56 21.64
C TRP A 665 -16.57 4.40 20.17
N ILE A 666 -16.47 3.17 19.66
CA ILE A 666 -16.20 2.92 18.23
C ILE A 666 -17.29 3.56 17.36
N ALA A 667 -18.56 3.36 17.70
CA ALA A 667 -19.68 3.94 16.96
C ALA A 667 -19.67 5.48 17.00
N GLU A 668 -19.38 6.08 18.16
CA GLU A 668 -19.26 7.54 18.31
C GLU A 668 -18.11 8.13 17.50
N THR A 669 -16.91 7.52 17.55
CA THR A 669 -15.75 7.98 16.77
C THR A 669 -16.05 7.95 15.28
N ILE A 670 -16.68 6.88 14.79
CA ILE A 670 -17.09 6.77 13.39
C ILE A 670 -18.14 7.81 13.05
N LEU A 671 -19.17 7.98 13.89
CA LEU A 671 -20.25 8.91 13.63
C LEU A 671 -19.74 10.36 13.58
N ASN A 672 -18.84 10.75 14.49
CA ASN A 672 -18.19 12.06 14.46
C ASN A 672 -17.48 12.30 13.13
N GLN A 673 -16.71 11.31 12.64
CA GLN A 673 -16.02 11.42 11.36
C GLN A 673 -17.00 11.48 10.17
N VAL A 674 -18.08 10.69 10.21
CA VAL A 674 -19.12 10.71 9.17
C VAL A 674 -19.81 12.06 9.12
N VAL A 675 -20.17 12.64 10.26
CA VAL A 675 -20.78 13.98 10.34
C VAL A 675 -19.80 15.02 9.80
N ALA A 676 -18.53 14.99 10.20
CA ALA A 676 -17.51 15.92 9.72
C ALA A 676 -17.33 15.85 8.19
N SER A 677 -17.19 14.65 7.62
CA SER A 677 -17.08 14.47 6.17
C SER A 677 -18.35 14.87 5.42
N SER A 678 -19.53 14.60 5.99
CA SER A 678 -20.81 14.94 5.38
C SER A 678 -21.04 16.45 5.38
N TRP A 679 -20.63 17.13 6.46
CA TRP A 679 -20.64 18.59 6.56
C TRP A 679 -19.78 19.20 5.45
N GLN A 680 -18.53 18.77 5.33
CA GLN A 680 -17.61 19.26 4.30
C GLN A 680 -18.23 19.13 2.90
N ILE A 681 -18.68 17.93 2.52
CA ILE A 681 -19.28 17.66 1.20
C ILE A 681 -20.51 18.54 0.92
N VAL A 682 -21.37 18.73 1.92
CA VAL A 682 -22.60 19.51 1.76
C VAL A 682 -22.28 21.01 1.69
N THR A 683 -21.31 21.50 2.46
CA THR A 683 -20.85 22.90 2.41
C THR A 683 -20.11 23.24 1.11
N GLU A 684 -19.29 22.34 0.57
CA GLU A 684 -18.65 22.51 -0.74
C GLU A 684 -19.69 22.61 -1.86
N LYS A 685 -20.79 21.85 -1.74
CA LYS A 685 -21.84 21.81 -2.77
C LYS A 685 -22.81 22.99 -2.72
N TYR A 686 -23.17 23.44 -1.52
CA TYR A 686 -24.28 24.39 -1.31
C TYR A 686 -23.85 25.71 -0.65
N GLY A 687 -22.60 25.84 -0.20
CA GLY A 687 -22.13 26.94 0.65
C GLY A 687 -22.50 26.75 2.12
N TYR A 688 -22.21 27.76 2.94
CA TYR A 688 -22.38 27.69 4.40
C TYR A 688 -23.71 28.31 4.84
N PRO A 689 -24.33 27.79 5.92
CA PRO A 689 -25.32 28.54 6.68
C PRO A 689 -24.73 29.87 7.20
N LYS A 690 -25.57 30.90 7.31
CA LYS A 690 -25.17 32.22 7.81
C LYS A 690 -24.51 32.11 9.18
N GLY A 691 -23.34 32.74 9.35
CA GLY A 691 -22.59 32.72 10.61
C GLY A 691 -21.73 31.47 10.85
N MET A 692 -21.69 30.55 9.87
CA MET A 692 -20.91 29.29 9.95
C MET A 692 -19.80 29.20 8.89
N GLU A 693 -19.50 30.31 8.23
CA GLU A 693 -18.42 30.40 7.24
C GLU A 693 -17.06 30.14 7.89
N GLY A 694 -16.31 29.18 7.33
CA GLY A 694 -14.99 28.78 7.85
C GLY A 694 -15.04 28.01 9.17
N LYS A 695 -16.24 27.66 9.67
CA LYS A 695 -16.39 26.88 10.89
C LYS A 695 -16.41 25.38 10.61
N GLY A 696 -15.80 24.62 11.51
CA GLY A 696 -15.77 23.16 11.47
C GLY A 696 -17.05 22.51 11.99
N VAL A 697 -17.03 21.18 12.12
CA VAL A 697 -18.17 20.39 12.63
C VAL A 697 -18.58 20.76 14.07
N GLU A 698 -17.67 21.36 14.85
CA GLU A 698 -17.93 21.76 16.24
C GLU A 698 -18.86 22.97 16.35
N GLU A 699 -19.05 23.74 15.27
CA GLU A 699 -19.93 24.91 15.26
C GLU A 699 -20.85 24.86 14.03
N CYS A 700 -21.30 23.66 13.67
CA CYS A 700 -22.11 23.42 12.48
C CYS A 700 -23.62 23.51 12.71
N GLY A 701 -24.07 23.84 13.94
CA GLY A 701 -25.49 23.98 14.26
C GLY A 701 -26.30 22.69 14.09
N PHE A 702 -25.66 21.52 14.07
CA PHE A 702 -26.28 20.21 13.88
C PHE A 702 -25.81 19.23 14.94
N ILE A 703 -26.71 18.37 15.41
CA ILE A 703 -26.39 17.26 16.32
C ILE A 703 -27.09 15.97 15.91
N ALA A 704 -26.38 14.86 16.12
CA ALA A 704 -26.95 13.52 16.13
C ALA A 704 -27.17 13.07 17.58
N ILE A 705 -28.40 12.66 17.88
CA ILE A 705 -28.81 12.16 19.19
C ILE A 705 -28.99 10.66 19.09
N ALA A 706 -28.25 9.92 19.92
CA ALA A 706 -28.40 8.49 20.05
C ALA A 706 -29.54 8.16 21.01
N TYR A 707 -30.40 7.25 20.59
CA TYR A 707 -31.45 6.63 21.39
C TYR A 707 -31.13 5.16 21.65
N GLY A 708 -32.06 4.44 22.29
CA GLY A 708 -32.03 2.99 22.39
C GLY A 708 -30.74 2.47 23.00
N LYS A 709 -30.13 1.48 22.35
CA LYS A 709 -28.92 0.82 22.88
C LYS A 709 -27.70 1.73 22.88
N VAL A 710 -27.53 2.53 21.84
CA VAL A 710 -26.38 3.45 21.72
C VAL A 710 -26.47 4.54 22.78
N GLY A 711 -27.66 5.13 22.93
CA GLY A 711 -27.90 6.17 23.93
C GLY A 711 -27.76 5.67 25.36
N GLY A 712 -28.14 4.41 25.63
CA GLY A 712 -27.96 3.77 26.94
C GLY A 712 -26.61 3.10 27.19
N LEU A 713 -25.59 3.24 26.34
CA LEU A 713 -24.29 2.54 26.48
C LEU A 713 -24.42 1.00 26.53
N GLU A 714 -25.31 0.44 25.71
CA GLU A 714 -25.66 -0.99 25.71
C GLU A 714 -25.46 -1.64 24.34
N MET A 715 -24.51 -1.12 23.56
CA MET A 715 -24.22 -1.68 22.25
C MET A 715 -23.72 -3.13 22.34
N GLY A 716 -24.10 -3.92 21.34
CA GLY A 716 -23.57 -5.25 21.08
C GLY A 716 -23.14 -5.35 19.62
N TYR A 717 -22.50 -6.46 19.26
CA TYR A 717 -21.84 -6.64 17.95
C TYR A 717 -22.75 -6.50 16.71
N LYS A 718 -24.07 -6.64 16.88
CA LYS A 718 -25.08 -6.54 15.82
C LYS A 718 -26.07 -5.40 16.05
N SER A 719 -25.70 -4.38 16.81
CA SER A 719 -26.59 -3.25 17.09
C SER A 719 -26.60 -2.25 15.94
N ASP A 720 -27.80 -1.84 15.54
CA ASP A 720 -28.03 -0.66 14.71
C ASP A 720 -27.89 0.63 15.54
N LEU A 721 -27.79 1.77 14.86
CA LEU A 721 -27.77 3.10 15.49
C LEU A 721 -29.17 3.71 15.48
N ASP A 722 -29.82 3.72 16.64
CA ASP A 722 -31.08 4.45 16.86
C ASP A 722 -30.77 5.96 16.95
N MET A 723 -31.17 6.76 15.96
CA MET A 723 -30.75 8.17 15.87
C MET A 723 -31.89 9.15 15.57
N VAL A 724 -31.73 10.37 16.09
CA VAL A 724 -32.54 11.55 15.74
C VAL A 724 -31.61 12.71 15.42
N PHE A 725 -31.90 13.44 14.35
CA PHE A 725 -31.11 14.61 13.96
C PHE A 725 -31.83 15.90 14.28
N ILE A 726 -31.10 16.83 14.89
CA ILE A 726 -31.58 18.17 15.26
C ILE A 726 -30.62 19.22 14.74
N PHE A 727 -31.16 20.38 14.37
CA PHE A 727 -30.37 21.56 14.04
C PHE A 727 -30.89 22.83 14.73
N ASP A 728 -30.04 23.83 14.81
CA ASP A 728 -30.34 25.17 15.32
C ASP A 728 -29.62 26.20 14.45
N ALA A 729 -30.39 26.88 13.60
CA ALA A 729 -29.86 27.86 12.66
C ALA A 729 -30.94 28.89 12.29
N GLU A 730 -30.51 30.12 12.02
CA GLU A 730 -31.41 31.17 11.55
C GLU A 730 -32.05 30.77 10.20
N PRO A 731 -33.36 31.06 10.01
CA PRO A 731 -34.00 30.90 8.70
C PRO A 731 -33.28 31.73 7.63
N GLY A 732 -33.16 31.20 6.42
CA GLY A 732 -32.52 31.88 5.31
C GLY A 732 -32.04 30.93 4.22
N ILE A 733 -31.06 31.39 3.46
CA ILE A 733 -30.39 30.60 2.42
C ILE A 733 -28.89 30.50 2.73
N THR A 734 -28.27 29.46 2.20
CA THR A 734 -26.82 29.24 2.27
C THR A 734 -26.04 30.23 1.39
N SER A 735 -24.75 30.44 1.71
CA SER A 735 -23.85 31.38 1.04
C SER A 735 -23.25 30.86 -0.29
N GLY A 736 -23.80 29.79 -0.86
CA GLY A 736 -23.38 29.30 -2.17
C GLY A 736 -23.64 30.32 -3.28
N THR A 737 -23.02 30.11 -4.44
CA THR A 737 -23.33 30.90 -5.65
C THR A 737 -24.57 30.34 -6.35
N GLU A 738 -24.41 29.49 -7.35
CA GLU A 738 -25.52 29.00 -8.19
C GLU A 738 -26.35 27.88 -7.53
N ARG A 739 -25.86 27.28 -6.44
CA ARG A 739 -26.44 26.10 -5.81
C ARG A 739 -27.06 26.36 -4.45
N SER A 740 -27.24 27.61 -4.02
CA SER A 740 -27.77 27.91 -2.69
C SER A 740 -29.15 27.32 -2.45
N VAL A 741 -29.35 26.84 -1.22
CA VAL A 741 -30.59 26.22 -0.75
C VAL A 741 -31.04 26.81 0.58
N ASP A 742 -32.35 26.66 0.85
CA ASP A 742 -32.95 26.92 2.16
C ASP A 742 -32.26 26.11 3.27
N ILE A 743 -32.12 26.71 4.46
CA ILE A 743 -31.42 26.10 5.60
C ILE A 743 -32.03 24.75 6.03
N THR A 744 -33.36 24.61 6.02
CA THR A 744 -34.02 23.34 6.36
C THR A 744 -33.65 22.27 5.34
N ARG A 745 -33.60 22.64 4.05
CA ARG A 745 -33.17 21.75 2.97
C ARG A 745 -31.69 21.38 3.09
N PHE A 746 -30.84 22.33 3.49
CA PHE A 746 -29.41 22.09 3.73
C PHE A 746 -29.20 21.02 4.80
N TYR A 747 -29.79 21.17 5.99
CA TYR A 747 -29.65 20.18 7.06
C TYR A 747 -30.38 18.86 6.77
N SER A 748 -31.45 18.89 5.98
CA SER A 748 -32.10 17.67 5.48
C SER A 748 -31.16 16.87 4.57
N ASN A 749 -30.46 17.55 3.64
CA ASN A 749 -29.44 16.94 2.79
C ASN A 749 -28.26 16.40 3.62
N LEU A 750 -27.83 17.13 4.66
CA LEU A 750 -26.80 16.66 5.59
C LEU A 750 -27.23 15.37 6.30
N GLY A 751 -28.43 15.33 6.86
CA GLY A 751 -28.99 14.13 7.50
C GLY A 751 -29.10 12.95 6.54
N GLN A 752 -29.57 13.18 5.30
CA GLN A 752 -29.61 12.15 4.26
C GLN A 752 -28.22 11.63 3.89
N ARG A 753 -27.22 12.53 3.80
CA ARG A 753 -25.84 12.15 3.50
C ARG A 753 -25.22 11.30 4.60
N ILE A 754 -25.49 11.63 5.87
CA ILE A 754 -25.04 10.84 7.03
C ILE A 754 -25.67 9.43 6.99
N ILE A 755 -26.99 9.33 6.77
CA ILE A 755 -27.68 8.04 6.66
C ILE A 755 -27.10 7.23 5.51
N HIS A 756 -26.89 7.85 4.35
CA HIS A 756 -26.28 7.21 3.20
C HIS A 756 -24.86 6.70 3.51
N ALA A 757 -24.01 7.52 4.12
CA ALA A 757 -22.65 7.12 4.50
C ALA A 757 -22.64 5.91 5.46
N LEU A 758 -23.55 5.87 6.43
CA LEU A 758 -23.66 4.76 7.37
C LEU A 758 -24.17 3.47 6.71
N THR A 759 -25.11 3.58 5.76
CA THR A 759 -25.85 2.44 5.20
C THR A 759 -25.34 1.96 3.85
N MET A 760 -24.46 2.71 3.18
CA MET A 760 -23.91 2.35 1.88
C MET A 760 -23.13 1.04 1.94
N HIS A 761 -23.34 0.19 0.93
CA HIS A 761 -22.58 -1.03 0.73
C HIS A 761 -21.30 -0.72 -0.05
N THR A 762 -20.16 -0.94 0.58
CA THR A 762 -18.83 -0.85 -0.04
C THR A 762 -18.23 -2.24 -0.25
N SER A 763 -17.05 -2.34 -0.89
CA SER A 763 -16.35 -3.63 -0.98
C SER A 763 -15.95 -4.19 0.39
N ALA A 764 -15.79 -3.32 1.39
CA ALA A 764 -15.51 -3.68 2.79
C ALA A 764 -16.79 -3.96 3.61
N GLY A 765 -17.98 -3.73 3.06
CA GLY A 765 -19.28 -3.92 3.74
C GLY A 765 -19.98 -2.59 4.09
N THR A 766 -20.82 -2.61 5.13
CA THR A 766 -21.63 -1.48 5.59
C THR A 766 -21.25 -1.07 7.00
N LEU A 767 -21.24 0.24 7.31
CA LEU A 767 -20.81 0.76 8.62
C LEU A 767 -21.81 0.42 9.73
N TYR A 768 -23.05 0.87 9.61
CA TYR A 768 -24.11 0.59 10.58
C TYR A 768 -25.48 0.70 9.92
N GLY A 769 -26.46 -0.07 10.42
CA GLY A 769 -27.86 0.26 10.20
C GLY A 769 -28.19 1.58 10.90
N ALA A 770 -29.01 2.42 10.26
CA ALA A 770 -29.50 3.68 10.82
C ALA A 770 -31.02 3.58 11.06
N ASP A 771 -31.43 3.48 12.32
CA ASP A 771 -32.84 3.45 12.72
C ASP A 771 -33.29 4.85 13.14
N MET A 772 -34.08 5.49 12.28
CA MET A 772 -34.55 6.86 12.47
C MET A 772 -35.98 6.92 13.06
N ARG A 773 -36.56 5.80 13.50
CA ARG A 773 -38.01 5.72 13.83
C ARG A 773 -38.43 6.47 15.08
N LEU A 774 -37.49 6.84 15.94
CA LEU A 774 -37.74 7.56 17.20
C LEU A 774 -37.77 9.09 17.03
N ARG A 775 -37.64 9.60 15.80
CA ARG A 775 -37.77 11.04 15.50
C ARG A 775 -39.23 11.51 15.64
N PRO A 776 -39.47 12.83 15.87
CA PRO A 776 -40.83 13.38 15.91
C PRO A 776 -41.68 12.99 14.70
N GLY A 777 -42.85 12.40 14.94
CA GLY A 777 -43.75 11.91 13.89
C GLY A 777 -43.37 10.53 13.29
N GLY A 778 -42.35 9.87 13.83
CA GLY A 778 -41.94 8.51 13.44
C GLY A 778 -41.57 8.40 11.96
N ASP A 779 -42.01 7.33 11.29
CA ASP A 779 -41.73 7.09 9.88
C ASP A 779 -42.26 8.17 8.94
N SER A 780 -43.32 8.88 9.34
CA SER A 780 -43.90 10.00 8.58
C SER A 780 -43.27 11.35 8.92
N GLY A 781 -42.39 11.40 9.92
CA GLY A 781 -41.68 12.60 10.36
C GLY A 781 -40.51 12.97 9.45
N THR A 782 -40.16 14.26 9.43
CA THR A 782 -38.98 14.76 8.70
C THR A 782 -37.69 14.16 9.27
N ILE A 783 -36.70 13.93 8.42
CA ILE A 783 -35.39 13.36 8.81
C ILE A 783 -34.66 14.27 9.80
N ILE A 784 -34.88 15.58 9.67
CA ILE A 784 -34.28 16.64 10.46
C ILE A 784 -35.37 17.47 11.13
N THR A 785 -35.14 17.94 12.36
CA THR A 785 -36.07 18.81 13.09
C THR A 785 -35.32 20.00 13.70
N HIS A 786 -35.91 21.19 13.61
CA HIS A 786 -35.36 22.37 14.31
C HIS A 786 -35.51 22.19 15.82
N ILE A 787 -34.50 22.57 16.61
CA ILE A 787 -34.48 22.28 18.06
C ILE A 787 -35.71 22.82 18.81
N GLN A 788 -36.21 24.00 18.41
CA GLN A 788 -37.42 24.55 19.01
C GLN A 788 -38.67 23.72 18.69
N THR A 789 -38.80 23.24 17.45
CA THR A 789 -39.90 22.36 17.03
C THR A 789 -39.82 21.01 17.74
N TYR A 790 -38.61 20.52 17.98
CA TYR A 790 -38.38 19.30 18.74
C TYR A 790 -38.83 19.45 20.21
N GLU A 791 -38.48 20.57 20.86
CA GLU A 791 -38.96 20.89 22.22
C GLU A 791 -40.49 20.97 22.25
N ASP A 792 -41.09 21.75 21.35
CA ASP A 792 -42.55 21.92 21.25
C ASP A 792 -43.27 20.58 21.05
N TYR A 793 -42.71 19.69 20.22
CA TYR A 793 -43.24 18.34 19.99
C TYR A 793 -43.23 17.51 21.28
N LEU A 794 -42.09 17.47 21.97
CA LEU A 794 -41.94 16.72 23.21
C LEU A 794 -42.88 17.22 24.32
N GLU A 795 -43.17 18.52 24.36
CA GLU A 795 -44.07 19.12 25.33
C GLU A 795 -45.55 18.82 25.03
N LYS A 796 -45.96 18.99 23.78
CA LYS A 796 -47.38 19.12 23.41
C LYS A 796 -47.96 17.88 22.73
N GLN A 797 -47.13 17.07 22.08
CA GLN A 797 -47.59 16.00 21.18
C GLN A 797 -47.05 14.62 21.51
N ALA A 798 -45.85 14.53 22.09
CA ALA A 798 -45.19 13.26 22.35
C ALA A 798 -45.94 12.38 23.35
N TRP A 799 -46.04 11.09 23.02
CA TRP A 799 -46.64 10.08 23.87
C TRP A 799 -45.70 9.68 25.01
N THR A 800 -46.23 9.08 26.08
CA THR A 800 -45.44 8.61 27.23
C THR A 800 -44.32 7.64 26.84
N PHE A 801 -44.52 6.78 25.84
CA PHE A 801 -43.45 5.87 25.36
C PHE A 801 -42.28 6.62 24.69
N GLU A 802 -42.53 7.79 24.11
CA GLU A 802 -41.47 8.63 23.54
C GLU A 802 -40.67 9.31 24.65
N HIS A 803 -41.33 9.69 25.75
CA HIS A 803 -40.62 10.13 26.97
C HIS A 803 -39.83 8.97 27.60
N GLN A 804 -40.33 7.74 27.58
CA GLN A 804 -39.55 6.56 28.00
C GLN A 804 -38.28 6.40 27.15
N ALA A 805 -38.41 6.55 25.82
CA ALA A 805 -37.26 6.49 24.92
C ALA A 805 -36.27 7.64 25.17
N LEU A 806 -36.75 8.83 25.50
CA LEU A 806 -35.95 10.03 25.78
C LEU A 806 -35.05 9.87 27.02
N ILE A 807 -35.42 9.01 27.99
CA ILE A 807 -34.55 8.70 29.15
C ILE A 807 -33.20 8.17 28.68
N ARG A 808 -33.17 7.38 27.61
CA ARG A 808 -31.95 6.81 27.04
C ARG A 808 -31.28 7.72 26.01
N ALA A 809 -31.86 8.88 25.71
CA ALA A 809 -31.37 9.75 24.64
C ALA A 809 -30.19 10.62 25.12
N ARG A 810 -29.15 10.73 24.29
CA ARG A 810 -28.02 11.65 24.52
C ARG A 810 -27.40 12.09 23.20
N PRO A 811 -26.84 13.31 23.13
CA PRO A 811 -26.10 13.73 21.96
C PRO A 811 -24.78 12.96 21.84
N VAL A 812 -24.41 12.58 20.61
CA VAL A 812 -23.23 11.74 20.34
C VAL A 812 -22.28 12.31 19.30
N ALA A 813 -22.76 13.15 18.38
CA ALA A 813 -21.93 13.81 17.38
C ALA A 813 -22.49 15.17 16.97
N GLY A 814 -21.62 16.11 16.63
CA GLY A 814 -21.97 17.46 16.17
C GLY A 814 -21.61 18.57 17.16
N ASP A 815 -22.36 19.65 17.10
CA ASP A 815 -22.10 20.92 17.80
C ASP A 815 -22.23 20.80 19.35
N PRO A 816 -21.14 20.99 20.14
CA PRO A 816 -21.18 20.88 21.59
C PRO A 816 -22.02 21.95 22.30
N ALA A 817 -22.25 23.12 21.69
CA ALA A 817 -23.16 24.12 22.27
C ALA A 817 -24.60 23.61 22.17
N LEU A 818 -24.95 22.95 21.05
CA LEU A 818 -26.27 22.38 20.84
C LEU A 818 -26.51 21.14 21.72
N PHE A 819 -25.46 20.40 22.12
CA PHE A 819 -25.56 19.32 23.12
C PHE A 819 -26.16 19.84 24.44
N LYS A 820 -25.64 20.95 24.96
CA LYS A 820 -26.10 21.56 26.22
C LYS A 820 -27.57 21.99 26.13
N ARG A 821 -27.99 22.52 24.97
CA ARG A 821 -29.38 22.92 24.74
C ARG A 821 -30.31 21.71 24.72
N PHE A 822 -29.91 20.63 24.05
CA PHE A 822 -30.64 19.35 24.09
C PHE A 822 -30.76 18.81 25.52
N ASP A 823 -29.68 18.79 26.30
CA ASP A 823 -29.70 18.27 27.67
C ASP A 823 -30.65 19.06 28.58
N THR A 824 -30.73 20.39 28.36
CA THR A 824 -31.68 21.27 29.05
C THR A 824 -33.13 20.89 28.71
N ILE A 825 -33.43 20.68 27.43
CA ILE A 825 -34.75 20.23 26.97
C ILE A 825 -35.07 18.86 27.54
N ARG A 826 -34.15 17.90 27.43
CA ARG A 826 -34.31 16.55 27.97
C ARG A 826 -34.63 16.58 29.46
N LYS A 827 -33.84 17.32 30.26
CA LYS A 827 -34.08 17.47 31.70
C LYS A 827 -35.47 18.03 31.96
N LYS A 828 -35.84 19.15 31.32
CA LYS A 828 -37.15 19.79 31.44
C LYS A 828 -38.32 18.83 31.16
N ILE A 829 -38.25 18.05 30.09
CA ILE A 829 -39.31 17.11 29.70
C ILE A 829 -39.39 15.92 30.67
N LEU A 830 -38.25 15.38 31.09
CA LEU A 830 -38.21 14.24 32.01
C LEU A 830 -38.68 14.63 33.42
N THR A 831 -38.38 15.85 33.90
CA THR A 831 -38.77 16.34 35.22
C THR A 831 -40.18 16.93 35.28
N ARG A 832 -41.01 16.79 34.23
CA ARG A 832 -42.39 17.27 34.27
C ARG A 832 -43.21 16.48 35.30
N LYS A 833 -44.14 17.13 35.98
CA LYS A 833 -45.09 16.46 36.87
C LYS A 833 -46.04 15.56 36.05
N ARG A 834 -46.22 14.32 36.48
CA ARG A 834 -47.09 13.32 35.85
C ARG A 834 -48.09 12.78 36.86
N ASP A 835 -49.27 12.41 36.39
CA ASP A 835 -50.21 11.61 37.18
C ASP A 835 -49.71 10.16 37.24
N ASP A 836 -49.48 9.66 38.45
CA ASP A 836 -48.88 8.34 38.67
C ASP A 836 -49.79 7.21 38.18
N ALA A 837 -51.12 7.32 38.37
CA ALA A 837 -52.06 6.29 37.96
C ALA A 837 -52.12 6.17 36.42
N ILE A 838 -52.09 7.31 35.72
CA ILE A 838 -52.03 7.34 34.25
C ILE A 838 -50.69 6.79 33.76
N LEU A 839 -49.57 7.28 34.29
CA LEU A 839 -48.23 6.86 33.88
C LEU A 839 -48.02 5.35 34.07
N LYS A 840 -48.37 4.83 35.25
CA LYS A 840 -48.28 3.41 35.58
C LYS A 840 -49.07 2.54 34.61
N LYS A 841 -50.31 2.96 34.29
CA LYS A 841 -51.17 2.27 33.32
C LYS A 841 -50.58 2.27 31.92
N GLU A 842 -50.14 3.42 31.42
CA GLU A 842 -49.59 3.57 30.07
C GLU A 842 -48.31 2.75 29.87
N VAL A 843 -47.38 2.82 30.83
CA VAL A 843 -46.12 2.06 30.77
C VAL A 843 -46.39 0.55 30.86
N GLY A 844 -47.25 0.12 31.78
CA GLY A 844 -47.61 -1.30 31.95
C GLY A 844 -48.32 -1.89 30.72
N GLN A 845 -49.29 -1.16 30.15
CA GLN A 845 -49.99 -1.59 28.93
C GLN A 845 -49.05 -1.68 27.72
N MET A 846 -48.14 -0.71 27.58
CA MET A 846 -47.15 -0.72 26.51
C MET A 846 -46.19 -1.93 26.64
N ARG A 847 -45.73 -2.24 27.87
CA ARG A 847 -44.87 -3.39 28.11
C ARG A 847 -45.56 -4.70 27.73
N GLU A 848 -46.81 -4.88 28.14
CA GLU A 848 -47.57 -6.10 27.87
C GLU A 848 -47.83 -6.27 26.37
N LYS A 849 -48.21 -5.18 25.68
CA LYS A 849 -48.34 -5.18 24.21
C LYS A 849 -47.05 -5.61 23.52
N MET A 850 -45.90 -5.08 23.96
CA MET A 850 -44.60 -5.45 23.42
C MET A 850 -44.25 -6.92 23.72
N ARG A 851 -44.62 -7.44 24.90
CA ARG A 851 -44.43 -8.85 25.29
C ARG A 851 -45.16 -9.77 24.33
N VAL A 852 -46.46 -9.54 24.14
CA VAL A 852 -47.31 -10.35 23.24
C VAL A 852 -46.79 -10.36 21.80
N GLN A 853 -46.25 -9.24 21.31
CA GLN A 853 -45.75 -9.15 19.94
C GLN A 853 -44.37 -9.79 19.73
N ARG A 854 -43.49 -9.77 20.75
CA ARG A 854 -42.08 -10.15 20.60
C ARG A 854 -41.68 -11.45 21.29
N LEU A 855 -42.47 -11.94 22.24
CA LEU A 855 -42.23 -13.20 22.93
C LEU A 855 -42.94 -14.34 22.20
N LYS A 856 -42.16 -15.27 21.63
CA LYS A 856 -42.67 -16.57 21.21
C LYS A 856 -42.50 -17.54 22.38
N TYR A 857 -43.60 -18.02 22.94
CA TYR A 857 -43.56 -18.94 24.08
C TYR A 857 -43.16 -20.33 23.60
N GLU A 858 -42.12 -20.88 24.22
CA GLU A 858 -41.65 -22.25 24.03
C GLU A 858 -41.47 -22.89 25.43
N PRO A 859 -42.10 -24.05 25.72
CA PRO A 859 -41.93 -24.71 27.01
C PRO A 859 -40.46 -25.05 27.29
N GLY A 860 -39.98 -24.82 28.51
CA GLY A 860 -38.57 -25.10 28.86
C GLY A 860 -37.60 -23.96 28.52
N VAL A 861 -38.05 -22.88 27.88
CA VAL A 861 -37.18 -21.83 27.32
C VAL A 861 -37.42 -20.47 27.97
N PHE A 862 -36.36 -19.85 28.46
CA PHE A 862 -36.35 -18.46 28.92
C PHE A 862 -35.71 -17.52 27.90
N ASN A 863 -36.46 -16.53 27.43
CA ASN A 863 -35.94 -15.47 26.59
C ASN A 863 -35.37 -14.34 27.46
N LEU A 864 -34.04 -14.17 27.43
CA LEU A 864 -33.32 -13.22 28.29
C LEU A 864 -33.83 -11.78 28.18
N LYS A 865 -34.44 -11.41 27.04
CA LYS A 865 -35.02 -10.07 26.84
C LYS A 865 -36.50 -10.01 27.21
N GLN A 866 -37.30 -10.88 26.59
CA GLN A 866 -38.74 -10.68 26.47
C GLN A 866 -39.55 -11.42 27.54
N SER A 867 -39.00 -12.49 28.14
CA SER A 867 -39.68 -13.23 29.19
C SER A 867 -39.92 -12.37 30.43
N ARG A 868 -40.91 -12.76 31.23
CA ARG A 868 -41.19 -12.11 32.52
C ARG A 868 -39.98 -12.22 33.43
N GLY A 869 -39.58 -11.11 34.06
CA GLY A 869 -38.34 -11.03 34.83
C GLY A 869 -37.07 -10.85 33.98
N GLY A 870 -37.19 -10.72 32.66
CA GLY A 870 -36.09 -10.49 31.74
C GLY A 870 -35.64 -9.02 31.65
N ILE A 871 -34.66 -8.76 30.79
CA ILE A 871 -34.03 -7.42 30.64
C ILE A 871 -35.05 -6.32 30.36
N VAL A 872 -36.04 -6.57 29.50
CA VAL A 872 -37.02 -5.52 29.11
C VAL A 872 -37.95 -5.15 30.27
N ASP A 873 -38.21 -6.07 31.21
CA ASP A 873 -38.99 -5.74 32.41
C ASP A 873 -38.21 -4.78 33.31
N ILE A 874 -36.90 -5.00 33.47
CA ILE A 874 -36.00 -4.09 34.20
C ILE A 874 -35.97 -2.71 33.52
N GLU A 875 -35.81 -2.66 32.20
CA GLU A 875 -35.80 -1.39 31.44
C GLU A 875 -37.10 -0.60 31.65
N PHE A 876 -38.26 -1.24 31.54
CA PHE A 876 -39.56 -0.58 31.71
C PHE A 876 -39.80 -0.13 33.16
N LEU A 877 -39.35 -0.91 34.14
CA LEU A 877 -39.41 -0.53 35.55
C LEU A 877 -38.59 0.72 35.82
N VAL A 878 -37.32 0.74 35.37
CA VAL A 878 -36.42 1.90 35.53
C VAL A 878 -37.02 3.13 34.85
N GLN A 879 -37.52 2.99 33.62
CA GLN A 879 -38.14 4.10 32.89
C GLN A 879 -39.37 4.65 33.61
N TYR A 880 -40.23 3.78 34.15
CA TYR A 880 -41.39 4.19 34.96
C TYR A 880 -40.95 4.99 36.19
N LEU A 881 -40.02 4.45 36.98
CA LEU A 881 -39.56 5.07 38.22
C LEU A 881 -38.91 6.43 37.95
N VAL A 882 -38.09 6.54 36.90
CA VAL A 882 -37.48 7.81 36.47
C VAL A 882 -38.55 8.82 36.09
N LEU A 883 -39.51 8.48 35.21
CA LEU A 883 -40.55 9.42 34.79
C LEU A 883 -41.50 9.84 35.92
N ARG A 884 -41.69 8.95 36.91
CA ARG A 884 -42.51 9.21 38.10
C ARG A 884 -41.84 10.19 39.05
N HIS A 885 -40.56 9.98 39.34
CA HIS A 885 -39.88 10.67 40.44
C HIS A 885 -39.00 11.84 40.01
N ALA A 886 -38.66 11.97 38.72
CA ALA A 886 -37.78 13.04 38.24
C ALA A 886 -38.28 14.47 38.53
N CYS A 887 -39.59 14.68 38.74
CA CYS A 887 -40.12 15.98 39.14
C CYS A 887 -39.62 16.41 40.53
N ASP A 888 -39.53 15.46 41.46
CA ASP A 888 -39.12 15.72 42.85
C ASP A 888 -37.62 15.48 43.05
N TYR A 889 -37.02 14.59 42.24
CA TYR A 889 -35.61 14.23 42.27
C TYR A 889 -34.98 14.42 40.88
N PRO A 890 -34.64 15.65 40.46
CA PRO A 890 -34.16 15.92 39.11
C PRO A 890 -32.82 15.28 38.75
N ASP A 891 -32.06 14.79 39.73
CA ASP A 891 -30.73 14.21 39.49
C ASP A 891 -30.82 12.78 38.95
N VAL A 892 -31.96 12.09 39.11
CA VAL A 892 -32.18 10.74 38.57
C VAL A 892 -32.17 10.68 37.04
N VAL A 893 -32.20 11.83 36.34
CA VAL A 893 -32.15 11.90 34.88
C VAL A 893 -30.76 12.25 34.34
N GLU A 894 -29.74 12.38 35.20
CA GLU A 894 -28.35 12.68 34.79
C GLU A 894 -27.82 11.61 33.83
N TRP A 895 -28.08 10.34 34.12
CA TRP A 895 -27.59 9.19 33.36
C TRP A 895 -28.63 8.67 32.36
N THR A 896 -28.18 7.80 31.44
CA THR A 896 -29.01 7.23 30.37
C THR A 896 -29.02 5.70 30.33
N ASP A 897 -28.12 5.03 31.06
CA ASP A 897 -28.02 3.58 31.16
C ASP A 897 -28.68 3.03 32.43
N ASN A 898 -29.19 1.81 32.34
CA ASN A 898 -29.96 1.21 33.44
C ASN A 898 -29.19 1.07 34.74
N VAL A 899 -27.87 0.83 34.69
CA VAL A 899 -27.07 0.56 35.90
C VAL A 899 -26.93 1.83 36.73
N ARG A 900 -26.51 2.94 36.11
CA ARG A 900 -26.41 4.23 36.82
C ARG A 900 -27.77 4.81 37.18
N LEU A 901 -28.80 4.57 36.38
CA LEU A 901 -30.18 4.94 36.72
C LEU A 901 -30.68 4.19 37.98
N LEU A 902 -30.46 2.88 38.07
CA LEU A 902 -30.80 2.09 39.26
C LEU A 902 -30.02 2.54 40.50
N GLN A 903 -28.77 2.97 40.32
CA GLN A 903 -27.96 3.53 41.40
C GLN A 903 -28.52 4.88 41.87
N ALA A 904 -28.86 5.78 40.95
CA ALA A 904 -29.46 7.08 41.28
C ALA A 904 -30.79 6.92 42.02
N LEU A 905 -31.69 6.04 41.53
CA LEU A 905 -32.96 5.72 42.19
C LEU A 905 -32.77 5.17 43.61
N SER A 906 -31.69 4.43 43.87
CA SER A 906 -31.39 3.89 45.20
C SER A 906 -30.80 4.94 46.15
N VAL A 907 -29.97 5.85 45.65
CA VAL A 907 -29.36 6.92 46.46
C VAL A 907 -30.43 7.85 47.04
N ASP A 908 -31.47 8.14 46.25
CA ASP A 908 -32.61 8.96 46.64
C ASP A 908 -33.69 8.18 47.42
N GLY A 909 -33.46 6.89 47.72
CA GLY A 909 -34.37 6.05 48.50
C GLY A 909 -35.70 5.70 47.79
N LEU A 910 -35.76 5.84 46.46
CA LEU A 910 -36.96 5.54 45.65
C LEU A 910 -37.16 4.04 45.45
N ILE A 911 -36.07 3.28 45.52
CA ILE A 911 -36.03 1.82 45.66
C ILE A 911 -35.05 1.48 46.78
N SER A 912 -35.24 0.32 47.42
CA SER A 912 -34.28 -0.14 48.42
C SER A 912 -32.93 -0.51 47.78
N GLY A 913 -31.85 -0.40 48.55
CA GLY A 913 -30.51 -0.81 48.08
C GLY A 913 -30.44 -2.30 47.72
N GLU A 914 -31.27 -3.14 48.36
CA GLU A 914 -31.41 -4.55 48.03
C GLU A 914 -32.08 -4.75 46.66
N GLU A 915 -33.21 -4.09 46.40
CA GLU A 915 -33.89 -4.14 45.10
C GLU A 915 -32.98 -3.65 43.96
N SER A 916 -32.30 -2.53 44.17
CA SER A 916 -31.34 -1.99 43.19
C SER A 916 -30.23 -3.00 42.89
N SER A 917 -29.67 -3.64 43.91
CA SER A 917 -28.63 -4.65 43.75
C SER A 917 -29.15 -5.89 43.00
N ILE A 918 -30.36 -6.35 43.30
CA ILE A 918 -31.00 -7.48 42.60
C ILE A 918 -31.17 -7.16 41.10
N LEU A 919 -31.73 -5.99 40.79
CA LEU A 919 -31.99 -5.57 39.41
C LEU A 919 -30.69 -5.40 38.62
N GLN A 920 -29.67 -4.74 39.21
CA GLN A 920 -28.37 -4.56 38.57
C GLN A 920 -27.69 -5.90 38.28
N ASN A 921 -27.66 -6.81 39.27
CA ASN A 921 -27.05 -8.13 39.12
C ASN A 921 -27.76 -8.97 38.06
N ALA A 922 -29.10 -8.99 38.07
CA ALA A 922 -29.89 -9.71 37.07
C ALA A 922 -29.64 -9.14 35.67
N TYR A 923 -29.69 -7.81 35.52
CA TYR A 923 -29.45 -7.12 34.26
C TYR A 923 -28.06 -7.42 33.68
N VAL A 924 -26.99 -7.26 34.47
CA VAL A 924 -25.61 -7.54 34.04
C VAL A 924 -25.42 -9.03 33.70
N ALA A 925 -25.97 -9.94 34.50
CA ALA A 925 -25.84 -11.38 34.26
C ALA A 925 -26.56 -11.83 32.98
N MET A 926 -27.81 -11.41 32.78
CA MET A 926 -28.59 -11.74 31.57
C MET A 926 -27.97 -11.13 30.32
N ARG A 927 -27.46 -9.89 30.39
CA ARG A 927 -26.72 -9.30 29.28
C ARG A 927 -25.42 -10.05 28.98
N ARG A 928 -24.67 -10.47 29.99
CA ARG A 928 -23.44 -11.27 29.79
C ARG A 928 -23.75 -12.56 29.05
N ALA A 929 -24.80 -13.27 29.47
CA ALA A 929 -25.25 -14.47 28.80
C ALA A 929 -25.63 -14.20 27.33
N MET A 930 -26.34 -13.11 27.05
CA MET A 930 -26.71 -12.72 25.69
C MET A 930 -25.51 -12.41 24.79
N HIS A 931 -24.48 -11.71 25.29
CA HIS A 931 -23.25 -11.44 24.53
C HIS A 931 -22.51 -12.75 24.24
N ARG A 932 -22.37 -13.63 25.23
CA ARG A 932 -21.76 -14.96 25.02
C ARG A 932 -22.51 -15.79 23.99
N LEU A 933 -23.85 -15.84 24.06
CA LEU A 933 -24.67 -16.53 23.06
C LEU A 933 -24.47 -15.94 21.67
N THR A 934 -24.34 -14.62 21.54
CA THR A 934 -24.04 -13.96 20.26
C THR A 934 -22.68 -14.40 19.70
N LEU A 935 -21.65 -14.46 20.55
CA LEU A 935 -20.31 -14.94 20.17
C LEU A 935 -20.25 -16.44 19.84
N GLN A 936 -21.27 -17.20 20.28
CA GLN A 936 -21.48 -18.60 19.93
C GLN A 936 -22.50 -18.79 18.79
N GLU A 937 -22.93 -17.70 18.13
CA GLU A 937 -23.94 -17.71 17.06
C GLU A 937 -25.30 -18.33 17.45
N ARG A 938 -25.68 -18.25 18.73
CA ARG A 938 -26.95 -18.77 19.26
C ARG A 938 -27.97 -17.66 19.52
N SER A 939 -29.25 -18.03 19.56
CA SER A 939 -30.35 -17.12 19.95
C SER A 939 -30.23 -16.68 21.41
N ALA A 940 -30.85 -15.56 21.77
CA ALA A 940 -30.87 -15.01 23.14
C ALA A 940 -31.84 -15.76 24.07
N THR A 941 -31.89 -17.08 23.94
CA THR A 941 -32.73 -18.00 24.70
C THR A 941 -31.84 -18.97 25.47
N VAL A 942 -32.28 -19.33 26.66
CA VAL A 942 -31.59 -20.27 27.56
C VAL A 942 -32.60 -21.21 28.18
N ASP A 943 -32.11 -22.26 28.81
CA ASP A 943 -32.93 -23.15 29.64
C ASP A 943 -33.64 -22.36 30.75
N GLU A 944 -34.93 -22.65 30.97
CA GLU A 944 -35.78 -21.92 31.91
C GLU A 944 -35.29 -21.94 33.36
N TYR A 945 -34.53 -22.96 33.75
CA TYR A 945 -34.02 -23.11 35.11
C TYR A 945 -32.81 -22.20 35.38
N LEU A 946 -32.04 -21.82 34.34
CA LEU A 946 -30.75 -21.14 34.47
C LEU A 946 -30.84 -19.77 35.18
N PHE A 947 -31.93 -19.02 34.95
CA PHE A 947 -32.16 -17.69 35.54
C PHE A 947 -33.44 -17.63 36.38
N SER A 948 -34.02 -18.78 36.74
CA SER A 948 -35.34 -18.86 37.36
C SER A 948 -35.44 -18.03 38.65
N GLU A 949 -34.44 -18.11 39.54
CA GLU A 949 -34.41 -17.36 40.80
C GLU A 949 -34.29 -15.85 40.58
N GLN A 950 -33.35 -15.42 39.72
CA GLN A 950 -33.17 -14.00 39.41
C GLN A 950 -34.41 -13.43 38.72
N ALA A 951 -34.98 -14.15 37.74
CA ALA A 951 -36.18 -13.74 37.03
C ALA A 951 -37.38 -13.64 37.96
N ALA A 952 -37.54 -14.56 38.92
CA ALA A 952 -38.61 -14.50 39.91
C ALA A 952 -38.50 -13.25 40.81
N LYS A 953 -37.28 -12.91 41.27
CA LYS A 953 -37.03 -11.69 42.06
C LYS A 953 -37.30 -10.42 41.25
N VAL A 954 -36.84 -10.35 40.00
CA VAL A 954 -37.13 -9.22 39.11
C VAL A 954 -38.64 -9.10 38.87
N ALA A 955 -39.32 -10.22 38.62
CA ALA A 955 -40.77 -10.23 38.43
C ALA A 955 -41.51 -9.74 39.68
N GLN A 956 -41.10 -10.16 40.88
CA GLN A 956 -41.70 -9.69 42.13
C GLN A 956 -41.58 -8.18 42.31
N ILE A 957 -40.40 -7.60 42.06
CA ILE A 957 -40.18 -6.14 42.15
C ILE A 957 -41.02 -5.42 41.09
N TYR A 958 -41.02 -5.94 39.86
CA TYR A 958 -41.82 -5.40 38.76
C TYR A 958 -43.32 -5.41 39.10
N ASP A 959 -43.84 -6.52 39.60
CA ASP A 959 -45.25 -6.67 39.96
C ASP A 959 -45.63 -5.76 41.13
N ALA A 960 -44.75 -5.59 42.13
CA ALA A 960 -44.98 -4.65 43.21
C ALA A 960 -45.15 -3.21 42.69
N ALA A 961 -44.40 -2.84 41.65
CA ALA A 961 -44.50 -1.53 41.02
C ALA A 961 -45.74 -1.35 40.13
N PHE A 962 -46.23 -2.40 39.45
CA PHE A 962 -47.29 -2.32 38.44
C PHE A 962 -48.66 -2.91 38.83
N MET A 963 -48.73 -3.83 39.80
CA MET A 963 -49.96 -4.53 40.24
C MET A 963 -50.53 -4.03 41.57
N SER A 964 -49.81 -3.16 42.30
CA SER A 964 -50.34 -2.34 43.40
C SER A 964 -51.20 -1.17 42.90
#